data_AF-A0A2V4MMF3-F1
#
_entry.id   AF-A0A2V4MMF3-F1
#
_cell.length_a   1.000
_cell.length_b   1.000
_cell.length_c   1.000
_cell.angle_alpha   90.00
_cell.angle_beta   90.00
_cell.angle_gamma   90.00
#
_symmetry.space_group_name_H-M   'P 1'
#
loop_
_entity.id
_entity.type
_entity.pdbx_description
1 polymer ?
#
loop_
_entity_poly.entity_id
_entity_poly.type
_entity_poly.pdbx_seq_one_letter_code
_entity_poly.pdbx_strand_id
1 'polypeptide(L)'
;MTTKPKARKFRIRRAAPLTTGHSAPHPVDYAAAPPQTGQEGAHSAEPATPLSAPPRPQGMGHPRAQTAAEDTAQTTSQASMQNPAASNTAPIANDANTAAPQPSAKSGTAAQAAAAQNAPAAEQDGKASAAREGDLASAREQNVSLDIDEIRKEGLTGRQLRMARRVAQKNGLAPTSDFDAVRLLRAKGIDPFQRANMLELVVPQDGSHPDAQGPLPGMGDDGGGVPPAGAAGLPATQPARNHLPQAMSPGQNLPTADMSPADRRALEIAQIQRDLAKRRRRKSALLLARLSAFVFLPTLLAGYYFFAVATPMYSAKSEFLILQADNQGGGGLGGLLSGTQFATSQDSIAVQSYLQSKDAMLRLDGDVQFRGHFQQGFIDPIQRLDPDASIEDAYKIFKKNIKIGYDPTEGVLRMEVTASEPDVAATFSEHLIRYAEERVDDLSRRKREDGMATAAESLTRAKEERRAAQAALVQLQEGTFIDPEGIITALRGQINNVEIQLQEKELQLAAMLDNARPNSAKVEGARGDVRRLQALLDELRRKMTDATTGESSLAEKAAQIQMAQADLATADLFLQSALQNEKQTALEANRQVRYLTTSVRPVPPEDPSYPKGFENTVLAFLIFSGIYLMVSLTSSILREQVSS
;
A
#
# COMPACT_ATOMS: atom_id res chain seq x y z
N MET A 1 28.46 18.53 -5.26
CA MET A 1 28.44 17.82 -6.57
C MET A 1 28.08 16.38 -6.31
N THR A 2 27.06 15.82 -6.98
CA THR A 2 26.64 14.42 -6.79
C THR A 2 26.65 13.69 -8.12
N THR A 3 27.51 12.67 -8.25
CA THR A 3 27.65 11.86 -9.46
C THR A 3 26.71 10.65 -9.40
N LYS A 4 25.81 10.52 -10.39
CA LYS A 4 24.94 9.34 -10.55
C LYS A 4 25.77 8.12 -11.00
N PRO A 5 25.61 6.93 -10.39
CA PRO A 5 26.22 5.70 -10.90
C PRO A 5 25.52 5.23 -12.19
N LYS A 6 26.30 4.67 -13.12
CA LYS A 6 25.80 4.11 -14.40
C LYS A 6 25.17 2.72 -14.20
N ALA A 7 24.02 2.48 -14.80
CA ALA A 7 23.40 1.15 -14.85
C ALA A 7 24.22 0.19 -15.73
N ARG A 8 24.49 -1.04 -15.23
CA ARG A 8 25.09 -2.13 -16.00
C ARG A 8 23.96 -3.02 -16.54
N LYS A 9 23.94 -3.26 -17.85
CA LYS A 9 22.99 -4.19 -18.49
C LYS A 9 23.40 -5.63 -18.19
N PHE A 10 22.56 -6.38 -17.47
CA PHE A 10 22.73 -7.83 -17.33
C PHE A 10 22.12 -8.55 -18.53
N ARG A 11 22.81 -9.59 -19.02
CA ARG A 11 22.41 -10.39 -20.17
C ARG A 11 22.12 -11.82 -19.69
N ILE A 12 20.84 -12.13 -19.50
CA ILE A 12 20.40 -13.44 -19.00
C ILE A 12 20.63 -14.48 -20.11
N ARG A 13 21.44 -15.52 -19.82
CA ARG A 13 21.47 -16.75 -20.62
C ARG A 13 20.55 -17.78 -19.97
N ARG A 14 19.77 -18.47 -20.80
CA ARG A 14 18.93 -19.60 -20.41
C ARG A 14 19.85 -20.81 -20.18
N ALA A 15 19.79 -21.44 -19.01
CA ALA A 15 20.47 -22.69 -18.71
C ALA A 15 19.43 -23.77 -18.38
N ALA A 16 19.58 -24.93 -19.01
CA ALA A 16 18.83 -26.15 -18.70
C ALA A 16 19.61 -27.00 -17.66
N PRO A 17 19.00 -28.01 -17.01
CA PRO A 17 19.46 -28.49 -15.71
C PRO A 17 20.65 -29.46 -15.78
N LEU A 18 21.34 -29.58 -14.64
CA LEU A 18 22.42 -30.53 -14.41
C LEU A 18 21.85 -31.89 -13.96
N THR A 19 22.17 -32.96 -14.68
CA THR A 19 22.06 -34.34 -14.19
C THR A 19 23.33 -35.11 -14.49
N THR A 20 24.12 -35.40 -13.46
CA THR A 20 25.16 -36.45 -13.44
C THR A 20 24.49 -37.77 -13.03
N GLY A 21 24.76 -38.95 -13.58
CA GLY A 21 25.74 -39.35 -14.59
C GLY A 21 26.44 -40.64 -14.15
N HIS A 22 26.07 -41.79 -14.75
CA HIS A 22 26.82 -43.05 -14.62
C HIS A 22 26.67 -43.95 -15.86
N SER A 23 27.81 -44.19 -16.50
CA SER A 23 28.28 -45.43 -17.15
C SER A 23 27.38 -46.22 -18.13
N ALA A 24 27.79 -46.21 -19.41
CA ALA A 24 27.46 -47.21 -20.45
C ALA A 24 28.53 -48.35 -20.45
N PRO A 25 28.55 -49.39 -21.35
CA PRO A 25 28.21 -49.40 -22.79
C PRO A 25 27.15 -50.51 -23.13
N HIS A 26 26.90 -51.07 -24.34
CA HIS A 26 27.51 -51.02 -25.69
C HIS A 26 26.37 -51.15 -26.79
N PRO A 27 26.57 -51.44 -28.11
CA PRO A 27 25.67 -50.93 -29.17
C PRO A 27 24.94 -51.99 -30.04
N VAL A 28 24.04 -51.52 -30.90
CA VAL A 28 23.79 -52.05 -32.27
C VAL A 28 23.23 -50.94 -33.19
N ASP A 29 23.60 -50.98 -34.47
CA ASP A 29 23.23 -50.03 -35.53
C ASP A 29 21.79 -50.20 -36.05
N TYR A 30 21.22 -49.17 -36.69
CA TYR A 30 21.02 -49.13 -38.16
C TYR A 30 20.51 -47.77 -38.70
N ALA A 31 20.91 -47.48 -39.95
CA ALA A 31 20.54 -46.39 -40.87
C ALA A 31 19.03 -46.41 -41.30
N ALA A 32 18.45 -45.52 -42.13
CA ALA A 32 18.62 -44.10 -42.55
C ALA A 32 17.38 -43.72 -43.42
N ALA A 33 17.15 -42.45 -43.76
CA ALA A 33 16.06 -41.95 -44.64
C ALA A 33 16.61 -41.55 -46.05
N PRO A 34 15.93 -40.83 -47.01
CA PRO A 34 14.51 -40.41 -47.17
C PRO A 34 13.89 -40.69 -48.62
N PRO A 35 13.38 -39.73 -49.47
CA PRO A 35 11.95 -39.40 -49.71
C PRO A 35 11.43 -39.37 -51.20
N GLN A 36 10.13 -39.03 -51.43
CA GLN A 36 9.48 -38.33 -52.60
C GLN A 36 7.93 -38.28 -52.41
N THR A 37 7.16 -37.16 -52.49
CA THR A 37 6.56 -36.40 -53.66
C THR A 37 5.77 -37.22 -54.69
N GLY A 38 4.54 -36.91 -55.19
CA GLY A 38 3.50 -35.89 -54.89
C GLY A 38 2.43 -35.76 -56.03
N GLN A 39 1.16 -35.42 -55.72
CA GLN A 39 0.01 -35.04 -56.62
C GLN A 39 -0.56 -36.13 -57.60
N GLU A 40 -1.84 -36.18 -58.08
CA GLU A 40 -3.03 -35.28 -58.02
C GLU A 40 -4.40 -36.00 -58.32
N GLY A 41 -5.53 -35.53 -57.76
CA GLY A 41 -6.95 -35.64 -58.24
C GLY A 41 -7.71 -37.01 -58.25
N ALA A 42 -9.05 -37.13 -58.12
CA ALA A 42 -10.13 -36.21 -57.73
C ALA A 42 -11.48 -36.94 -57.42
N HIS A 43 -12.42 -36.25 -56.75
CA HIS A 43 -13.91 -36.42 -56.68
C HIS A 43 -14.65 -36.86 -55.38
N SER A 44 -15.29 -35.85 -54.76
CA SER A 44 -16.73 -35.78 -54.34
C SER A 44 -17.29 -36.56 -53.13
N ALA A 45 -17.70 -35.85 -52.06
CA ALA A 45 -19.10 -35.76 -51.57
C ALA A 45 -19.25 -35.02 -50.20
N GLU A 46 -20.40 -34.34 -50.00
CA GLU A 46 -20.87 -33.61 -48.81
C GLU A 46 -22.43 -33.70 -48.78
N PRO A 47 -23.17 -33.27 -47.73
CA PRO A 47 -23.01 -33.47 -46.28
C PRO A 47 -24.30 -34.11 -45.64
N ALA A 48 -24.34 -34.29 -44.31
CA ALA A 48 -25.52 -34.82 -43.58
C ALA A 48 -25.90 -34.00 -42.32
N THR A 49 -27.19 -34.02 -41.97
CA THR A 49 -27.89 -33.19 -40.96
C THR A 49 -27.83 -33.71 -39.50
N PRO A 50 -28.12 -32.87 -38.48
CA PRO A 50 -28.06 -33.22 -37.06
C PRO A 50 -29.37 -33.81 -36.49
N LEU A 51 -29.27 -34.54 -35.37
CA LEU A 51 -30.37 -35.28 -34.72
C LEU A 51 -30.98 -34.55 -33.50
N SER A 52 -32.25 -34.86 -33.17
CA SER A 52 -33.06 -34.16 -32.16
C SER A 52 -33.15 -34.86 -30.78
N ALA A 53 -33.67 -34.13 -29.78
CA ALA A 53 -33.87 -34.55 -28.39
C ALA A 53 -35.19 -35.34 -28.13
N PRO A 54 -35.31 -36.08 -27.00
CA PRO A 54 -36.51 -36.83 -26.62
C PRO A 54 -37.47 -36.08 -25.65
N PRO A 55 -38.78 -36.42 -25.61
CA PRO A 55 -39.80 -35.70 -24.82
C PRO A 55 -40.17 -36.34 -23.46
N ARG A 56 -40.90 -35.58 -22.63
CA ARG A 56 -41.57 -36.01 -21.38
C ARG A 56 -42.99 -36.57 -21.64
N PRO A 57 -43.55 -37.41 -20.73
CA PRO A 57 -44.98 -37.74 -20.73
C PRO A 57 -45.83 -36.72 -19.92
N GLN A 58 -47.10 -36.59 -20.29
CA GLN A 58 -48.17 -35.99 -19.48
C GLN A 58 -49.40 -36.91 -19.51
N GLY A 59 -50.24 -36.84 -18.47
CA GLY A 59 -51.56 -37.47 -18.48
C GLY A 59 -52.47 -36.92 -17.38
N MET A 60 -53.61 -36.32 -17.82
CA MET A 60 -54.92 -36.13 -17.15
C MET A 60 -54.99 -35.72 -15.66
N GLY A 61 -55.90 -34.84 -15.21
CA GLY A 61 -56.99 -34.10 -15.87
C GLY A 61 -57.90 -33.45 -14.80
N HIS A 62 -58.54 -32.30 -15.12
CA HIS A 62 -59.44 -31.55 -14.21
C HIS A 62 -60.80 -32.27 -13.96
N PRO A 63 -61.57 -31.97 -12.87
CA PRO A 63 -62.38 -30.74 -12.70
C PRO A 63 -62.43 -30.23 -11.23
N ARG A 64 -63.29 -29.28 -10.79
CA ARG A 64 -63.64 -27.92 -11.26
C ARG A 64 -64.58 -27.29 -10.19
N ALA A 65 -64.41 -26.00 -9.90
CA ALA A 65 -65.40 -25.04 -9.33
C ALA A 65 -65.88 -25.09 -7.86
N GLN A 66 -65.62 -23.95 -7.18
CA GLN A 66 -66.58 -23.01 -6.56
C GLN A 66 -67.12 -23.17 -5.12
N THR A 67 -67.19 -21.99 -4.46
CA THR A 67 -68.05 -21.56 -3.32
C THR A 67 -67.92 -22.27 -1.96
N ALA A 68 -68.27 -21.69 -0.82
CA ALA A 68 -68.26 -20.29 -0.33
C ALA A 68 -68.52 -20.31 1.20
N ALA A 69 -68.05 -19.27 1.90
CA ALA A 69 -68.54 -18.68 3.17
C ALA A 69 -69.19 -19.52 4.32
N GLU A 70 -68.74 -19.17 5.54
CA GLU A 70 -69.56 -18.89 6.74
C GLU A 70 -70.14 -19.99 7.67
N ASP A 71 -69.62 -19.97 8.92
CA ASP A 71 -70.32 -19.69 10.19
C ASP A 71 -70.55 -20.79 11.27
N THR A 72 -70.58 -20.34 12.54
CA THR A 72 -71.06 -20.97 13.81
C THR A 72 -70.41 -22.29 14.26
N ALA A 73 -69.78 -22.42 15.45
CA ALA A 73 -70.25 -22.34 16.86
C ALA A 73 -69.99 -23.73 17.52
N GLN A 74 -69.13 -23.87 18.55
CA GLN A 74 -69.34 -23.64 19.99
C GLN A 74 -69.73 -24.95 20.77
N THR A 75 -69.23 -25.09 22.02
CA THR A 75 -69.86 -25.83 23.15
C THR A 75 -69.53 -27.32 23.47
N THR A 76 -68.50 -27.50 24.33
CA THR A 76 -68.57 -28.14 25.69
C THR A 76 -68.51 -29.69 25.92
N SER A 77 -67.95 -30.06 27.09
CA SER A 77 -67.97 -31.38 27.83
C SER A 77 -66.82 -32.36 27.52
N GLN A 78 -66.23 -33.14 28.44
CA GLN A 78 -66.29 -33.35 29.93
C GLN A 78 -64.93 -34.00 30.34
N ALA A 79 -64.23 -33.63 31.43
CA ALA A 79 -64.42 -33.93 32.86
C ALA A 79 -63.93 -35.34 33.35
N SER A 80 -63.40 -35.38 34.59
CA SER A 80 -63.01 -36.57 35.41
C SER A 80 -61.61 -37.18 35.18
N MET A 81 -60.84 -37.69 36.17
CA MET A 81 -60.86 -37.58 37.65
C MET A 81 -59.55 -38.17 38.26
N GLN A 82 -59.40 -38.06 39.59
CA GLN A 82 -58.62 -38.95 40.50
C GLN A 82 -57.10 -38.72 40.79
N ASN A 83 -56.85 -38.50 42.08
CA ASN A 83 -55.61 -38.65 42.89
C ASN A 83 -56.03 -39.61 44.08
N PRO A 84 -55.26 -39.96 45.16
CA PRO A 84 -53.83 -39.78 45.51
C PRO A 84 -53.14 -41.00 46.22
N ALA A 85 -51.83 -40.87 46.55
CA ALA A 85 -51.12 -41.48 47.70
C ALA A 85 -49.71 -40.83 47.84
N ALA A 86 -49.31 -40.15 48.94
CA ALA A 86 -48.69 -40.66 50.19
C ALA A 86 -47.29 -41.32 50.00
N SER A 87 -46.22 -41.09 50.80
CA SER A 87 -46.01 -40.31 52.04
C SER A 87 -44.51 -40.13 52.43
N ASN A 88 -44.21 -39.24 53.40
CA ASN A 88 -42.89 -38.88 53.99
C ASN A 88 -41.98 -40.02 54.52
N THR A 89 -40.65 -39.83 54.52
CA THR A 89 -39.79 -39.73 55.75
C THR A 89 -38.32 -39.32 55.47
N ALA A 90 -37.61 -38.85 56.51
CA ALA A 90 -36.18 -38.49 56.60
C ALA A 90 -35.70 -38.81 58.06
N PRO A 91 -34.57 -38.33 58.63
CA PRO A 91 -33.15 -38.23 58.21
C PRO A 91 -32.14 -38.81 59.27
N ILE A 92 -30.82 -38.89 58.97
CA ILE A 92 -29.67 -38.95 59.92
C ILE A 92 -28.44 -38.34 59.17
N ALA A 93 -27.82 -37.18 59.50
CA ALA A 93 -26.80 -36.88 60.54
C ALA A 93 -25.51 -37.74 60.47
N ASN A 94 -24.25 -37.28 60.58
CA ASN A 94 -23.57 -35.97 60.79
C ASN A 94 -22.12 -36.08 60.15
N ASP A 95 -21.15 -35.15 60.16
CA ASP A 95 -20.92 -33.85 60.82
C ASP A 95 -19.88 -32.96 60.05
N ALA A 96 -19.62 -31.74 60.54
CA ALA A 96 -18.42 -30.85 60.51
C ALA A 96 -17.47 -30.75 59.26
N ASN A 97 -16.90 -29.58 58.91
CA ASN A 97 -16.66 -28.35 59.70
C ASN A 97 -16.52 -27.04 58.85
N THR A 98 -17.02 -25.92 59.40
CA THR A 98 -16.66 -24.46 59.24
C THR A 98 -15.84 -23.93 58.02
N ALA A 99 -16.07 -22.70 57.51
CA ALA A 99 -17.02 -21.62 57.85
C ALA A 99 -17.18 -20.58 56.71
N ALA A 100 -18.31 -19.84 56.75
CA ALA A 100 -18.64 -18.65 55.93
C ALA A 100 -18.11 -17.35 56.64
N PRO A 101 -18.54 -16.07 56.36
CA PRO A 101 -19.55 -15.52 55.42
C PRO A 101 -19.01 -14.45 54.43
N GLN A 102 -19.49 -14.39 53.17
CA GLN A 102 -20.59 -13.56 52.62
C GLN A 102 -20.32 -12.04 52.37
N PRO A 103 -21.01 -11.42 51.39
CA PRO A 103 -20.55 -10.20 50.70
C PRO A 103 -21.29 -8.91 51.13
N SER A 104 -20.83 -7.76 50.63
CA SER A 104 -21.46 -6.44 50.83
C SER A 104 -21.78 -5.71 49.52
N ALA A 105 -22.89 -4.96 49.55
CA ALA A 105 -23.49 -4.27 48.40
C ALA A 105 -23.11 -2.78 48.31
N LYS A 106 -23.53 -2.14 47.21
CA LYS A 106 -23.25 -0.74 46.85
C LYS A 106 -24.13 0.25 47.63
N SER A 107 -23.54 1.33 48.15
CA SER A 107 -24.15 2.68 48.25
C SER A 107 -23.15 3.70 48.81
N GLY A 108 -23.09 4.92 48.27
CA GLY A 108 -22.32 6.01 48.89
C GLY A 108 -21.86 7.10 47.92
N THR A 109 -22.48 8.27 47.98
CA THR A 109 -22.18 9.46 47.16
C THR A 109 -21.28 10.47 47.87
N ALA A 110 -20.59 11.29 47.06
CA ALA A 110 -20.21 12.69 47.29
C ALA A 110 -18.84 13.07 47.92
N ALA A 111 -18.39 14.25 47.45
CA ALA A 111 -17.48 15.23 48.08
C ALA A 111 -15.94 15.04 48.02
N GLN A 112 -15.36 15.75 47.03
CA GLN A 112 -14.32 16.78 47.18
C GLN A 112 -12.93 16.51 47.82
N ALA A 113 -11.93 16.68 46.94
CA ALA A 113 -10.82 17.64 47.08
C ALA A 113 -9.47 17.26 47.75
N ALA A 114 -8.43 17.92 47.21
CA ALA A 114 -7.12 18.23 47.79
C ALA A 114 -6.08 17.10 47.99
N ALA A 115 -5.22 16.98 46.97
CA ALA A 115 -3.77 17.22 47.04
C ALA A 115 -2.84 16.47 48.02
N ALA A 116 -1.70 16.08 47.43
CA ALA A 116 -0.33 16.09 47.98
C ALA A 116 0.24 14.83 48.68
N GLN A 117 1.29 14.33 48.03
CA GLN A 117 2.60 13.91 48.57
C GLN A 117 2.87 12.46 49.03
N ASN A 118 4.01 12.00 48.49
CA ASN A 118 5.03 11.09 49.01
C ASN A 118 4.87 9.56 48.84
N ALA A 119 6.01 9.01 48.40
CA ALA A 119 6.31 7.65 47.98
C ALA A 119 6.24 6.60 49.12
N PRO A 120 6.44 5.32 48.76
CA PRO A 120 7.78 4.78 49.03
C PRO A 120 8.43 4.06 47.83
N ALA A 121 9.77 4.02 47.86
CA ALA A 121 10.60 3.04 47.16
C ALA A 121 10.80 1.81 48.09
N ALA A 122 11.35 0.66 47.71
CA ALA A 122 11.91 0.15 46.47
C ALA A 122 11.87 -1.40 46.53
N GLU A 123 12.07 -2.10 45.41
CA GLU A 123 12.97 -3.27 45.37
C GLU A 123 13.37 -3.59 43.93
N GLN A 124 14.57 -4.14 43.73
CA GLN A 124 15.25 -4.27 42.43
C GLN A 124 15.66 -5.73 42.16
N ASP A 125 15.45 -6.20 40.93
CA ASP A 125 16.36 -7.05 40.13
C ASP A 125 15.59 -7.55 38.88
N GLY A 126 16.15 -7.61 37.66
CA GLY A 126 17.44 -7.13 37.14
C GLY A 126 17.59 -7.41 35.62
N LYS A 127 18.53 -6.71 34.98
CA LYS A 127 19.01 -6.83 33.56
C LYS A 127 18.22 -6.14 32.42
N ALA A 128 18.76 -4.97 32.06
CA ALA A 128 18.77 -4.22 30.79
C ALA A 128 18.50 -5.00 29.48
N SER A 129 17.91 -4.41 28.44
CA SER A 129 18.44 -3.21 27.74
C SER A 129 17.43 -2.48 26.83
N ALA A 130 17.79 -1.26 26.41
CA ALA A 130 17.18 -0.42 25.37
C ALA A 130 15.78 0.20 25.63
N ALA A 131 15.74 1.19 26.53
CA ALA A 131 14.70 2.25 26.49
C ALA A 131 15.28 3.60 26.96
N ARG A 132 14.68 4.70 26.45
CA ARG A 132 14.91 6.12 26.80
C ARG A 132 16.19 6.82 26.31
N GLU A 133 16.24 7.06 25.00
CA GLU A 133 16.92 8.25 24.44
C GLU A 133 15.91 9.34 23.98
N GLY A 134 14.63 8.98 23.80
CA GLY A 134 13.58 9.90 23.33
C GLY A 134 13.11 10.98 24.32
N ASP A 135 13.04 10.67 25.63
CA ASP A 135 12.50 11.60 26.65
C ASP A 135 13.39 12.84 26.87
N LEU A 136 14.70 12.73 26.59
CA LEU A 136 15.63 13.86 26.71
C LEU A 136 15.57 14.79 25.49
N ALA A 137 15.22 14.27 24.32
CA ALA A 137 15.01 15.06 23.11
C ALA A 137 13.72 15.89 23.22
N SER A 138 12.60 15.26 23.59
CA SER A 138 11.30 15.94 23.73
C SER A 138 11.31 17.02 24.82
N ALA A 139 11.96 16.78 25.97
CA ALA A 139 12.15 17.81 27.00
C ALA A 139 13.00 18.99 26.48
N ARG A 140 14.04 18.74 25.68
CA ARG A 140 14.88 19.80 25.12
C ARG A 140 14.16 20.61 24.04
N GLU A 141 13.36 19.95 23.20
CA GLU A 141 12.53 20.59 22.17
C GLU A 141 11.42 21.44 22.77
N GLN A 142 10.77 20.96 23.84
CA GLN A 142 9.78 21.73 24.59
C GLN A 142 10.38 23.02 25.17
N ASN A 143 11.56 22.95 25.80
CA ASN A 143 12.25 24.14 26.29
C ASN A 143 12.63 25.11 25.15
N VAL A 144 13.09 24.61 24.00
CA VAL A 144 13.40 25.46 22.82
C VAL A 144 12.16 26.14 22.26
N SER A 145 10.99 25.48 22.26
CA SER A 145 9.74 26.13 21.85
C SER A 145 9.25 27.19 22.84
N LEU A 146 9.38 26.94 24.14
CA LEU A 146 9.04 27.92 25.19
C LEU A 146 9.94 29.16 25.09
N ASP A 147 11.26 29.00 24.96
CA ASP A 147 12.20 30.11 24.73
C ASP A 147 11.79 30.98 23.54
N ILE A 148 11.41 30.35 22.42
CA ILE A 148 11.03 31.06 21.18
C ILE A 148 9.71 31.81 21.35
N ASP A 149 8.76 31.27 22.12
CA ASP A 149 7.48 31.91 22.41
C ASP A 149 7.62 33.06 23.42
N GLU A 150 8.56 33.00 24.35
CA GLU A 150 8.93 34.14 25.21
C GLU A 150 9.57 35.27 24.41
N ILE A 151 10.53 34.98 23.54
CA ILE A 151 11.14 36.00 22.65
C ILE A 151 10.08 36.59 21.68
N ARG A 152 9.03 35.83 21.32
CA ARG A 152 7.90 36.37 20.53
C ARG A 152 7.07 37.39 21.33
N LYS A 153 6.87 37.17 22.64
CA LYS A 153 6.14 38.09 23.53
C LYS A 153 6.87 39.41 23.78
N GLU A 154 8.20 39.44 23.64
CA GLU A 154 9.01 40.67 23.73
C GLU A 154 8.75 41.69 22.59
N GLY A 155 8.00 41.33 21.54
CA GLY A 155 7.51 42.29 20.55
C GLY A 155 8.58 42.88 19.60
N LEU A 156 9.68 42.14 19.36
CA LEU A 156 10.79 42.62 18.52
C LEU A 156 10.33 43.02 17.11
N THR A 157 10.77 44.18 16.64
CA THR A 157 10.47 44.64 15.29
C THR A 157 11.14 43.76 14.24
N GLY A 158 10.52 43.65 13.06
CA GLY A 158 11.09 42.91 11.91
C GLY A 158 12.47 43.43 11.45
N ARG A 159 12.86 44.66 11.82
CA ARG A 159 14.23 45.18 11.60
C ARG A 159 15.23 44.59 12.60
N GLN A 160 14.88 44.54 13.88
CA GLN A 160 15.70 43.95 14.95
C GLN A 160 15.94 42.46 14.70
N LEU A 161 14.88 41.72 14.34
CA LEU A 161 14.95 40.30 13.99
C LEU A 161 15.95 40.01 12.85
N ARG A 162 15.85 40.75 11.74
CA ARG A 162 16.81 40.63 10.62
C ARG A 162 18.24 41.02 11.00
N MET A 163 18.42 41.95 11.94
CA MET A 163 19.74 42.27 12.49
C MET A 163 20.27 41.11 13.35
N ALA A 164 19.46 40.52 14.23
CA ALA A 164 19.85 39.37 15.03
C ALA A 164 20.26 38.17 14.15
N ARG A 165 19.50 37.85 13.08
CA ARG A 165 19.93 36.83 12.10
C ARG A 165 21.29 37.13 11.48
N ARG A 166 21.55 38.38 11.08
CA ARG A 166 22.84 38.79 10.50
C ARG A 166 23.99 38.71 11.50
N VAL A 167 23.75 39.09 12.75
CA VAL A 167 24.74 38.97 13.84
C VAL A 167 24.99 37.50 14.19
N ALA A 168 23.96 36.64 14.18
CA ALA A 168 24.09 35.21 14.39
C ALA A 168 24.98 34.57 13.31
N GLN A 169 24.68 34.83 12.03
CA GLN A 169 25.49 34.36 10.90
C GLN A 169 26.95 34.86 10.99
N LYS A 170 27.17 36.13 11.37
CA LYS A 170 28.53 36.67 11.57
C LYS A 170 29.29 35.99 12.73
N ASN A 171 28.59 35.44 13.71
CA ASN A 171 29.15 34.65 14.83
C ASN A 171 29.13 33.14 14.56
N GLY A 172 29.00 32.71 13.30
CA GLY A 172 29.05 31.30 12.90
C GLY A 172 27.85 30.46 13.34
N LEU A 173 26.73 31.09 13.71
CA LEU A 173 25.48 30.41 14.07
C LEU A 173 24.59 30.23 12.84
N ALA A 174 23.95 29.05 12.74
CA ALA A 174 23.00 28.71 11.69
C ALA A 174 21.57 28.63 12.25
N PRO A 175 20.88 29.78 12.45
CA PRO A 175 19.54 29.80 13.02
C PRO A 175 18.49 29.30 12.03
N THR A 176 17.51 28.55 12.55
CA THR A 176 16.37 28.03 11.78
C THR A 176 15.28 29.08 11.53
N SER A 177 15.18 30.08 12.42
CA SER A 177 14.19 31.16 12.37
C SER A 177 14.82 32.49 12.85
N ASP A 178 14.15 33.62 12.58
CA ASP A 178 14.59 34.93 13.08
C ASP A 178 14.60 35.00 14.62
N PHE A 179 13.63 34.38 15.28
CA PHE A 179 13.56 34.30 16.76
C PHE A 179 14.62 33.34 17.33
N ASP A 180 14.87 32.22 16.65
CA ASP A 180 15.95 31.27 17.00
C ASP A 180 17.34 31.92 16.90
N ALA A 181 17.53 32.89 16.00
CA ALA A 181 18.77 33.69 15.95
C ALA A 181 18.99 34.54 17.22
N VAL A 182 17.93 35.11 17.80
CA VAL A 182 18.01 35.86 19.06
C VAL A 182 18.33 34.90 20.21
N ARG A 183 17.65 33.75 20.28
CA ARG A 183 17.87 32.69 21.27
C ARG A 183 19.32 32.19 21.26
N LEU A 184 19.85 31.83 20.09
CA LEU A 184 21.23 31.33 19.93
C LEU A 184 22.31 32.38 20.25
N LEU A 185 22.02 33.67 20.06
CA LEU A 185 22.91 34.76 20.45
C LEU A 185 22.90 34.98 21.97
N ARG A 186 21.73 35.03 22.61
CA ARG A 186 21.58 35.11 24.07
C ARG A 186 22.20 33.93 24.80
N ALA A 187 22.04 32.71 24.26
CA ALA A 187 22.68 31.50 24.79
C ALA A 187 24.23 31.53 24.72
N LYS A 188 24.81 32.41 23.90
CA LYS A 188 26.25 32.71 23.88
C LYS A 188 26.64 33.97 24.68
N GLY A 189 25.70 34.59 25.40
CA GLY A 189 25.92 35.85 26.11
C GLY A 189 26.13 37.06 25.19
N ILE A 190 25.76 36.96 23.91
CA ILE A 190 25.95 38.01 22.91
C ILE A 190 24.61 38.73 22.72
N ASP A 191 24.53 40.00 23.14
CA ASP A 191 23.35 40.81 22.89
C ASP A 191 23.34 41.34 21.43
N PRO A 192 22.34 41.00 20.60
CA PRO A 192 22.25 41.50 19.23
C PRO A 192 22.06 43.03 19.10
N PHE A 193 21.72 43.75 20.16
CA PHE A 193 21.31 45.16 20.11
C PHE A 193 22.26 46.14 20.83
N GLN A 194 23.15 45.67 21.70
CA GLN A 194 24.07 46.53 22.48
C GLN A 194 24.97 47.46 21.65
N ARG A 195 25.22 47.16 20.36
CA ARG A 195 26.07 48.00 19.49
C ARG A 195 25.33 49.15 18.79
N ALA A 196 24.06 49.39 19.10
CA ALA A 196 23.28 50.47 18.51
C ALA A 196 23.27 51.78 19.33
N ASN A 197 23.79 51.79 20.57
CA ASN A 197 23.54 52.86 21.54
C ASN A 197 24.79 53.69 21.92
N MET A 198 25.70 53.92 20.95
CA MET A 198 26.89 54.77 21.17
C MET A 198 27.08 55.80 20.05
N LEU A 199 26.01 56.54 19.76
CA LEU A 199 25.96 57.86 19.11
C LEU A 199 24.53 58.40 19.26
N GLU A 200 24.36 59.72 19.24
CA GLU A 200 23.06 60.42 19.18
C GLU A 200 22.22 60.49 20.48
N LEU A 201 22.72 61.25 21.46
CA LEU A 201 21.91 61.85 22.52
C LEU A 201 21.52 63.29 22.12
N VAL A 202 20.35 63.47 21.48
CA VAL A 202 19.56 64.71 21.56
C VAL A 202 18.07 64.36 21.51
N VAL A 203 17.33 64.77 22.53
CA VAL A 203 15.86 64.68 22.57
C VAL A 203 15.27 65.94 21.93
N PRO A 204 14.22 65.84 21.10
CA PRO A 204 13.30 66.94 20.86
C PRO A 204 11.92 66.63 21.45
N GLN A 205 11.40 67.53 22.28
CA GLN A 205 9.95 67.68 22.42
C GLN A 205 9.55 69.15 22.54
N ASP A 206 8.64 69.52 21.64
CA ASP A 206 7.71 70.66 21.58
C ASP A 206 8.22 72.09 21.86
N GLY A 207 8.10 72.93 20.82
CA GLY A 207 8.28 74.38 20.88
C GLY A 207 8.00 75.02 19.51
N SER A 208 6.86 75.70 19.38
CA SER A 208 6.42 76.39 18.16
C SER A 208 7.22 77.66 17.85
N HIS A 209 7.55 77.92 16.57
CA HIS A 209 7.35 79.19 15.81
C HIS A 209 8.23 79.24 14.52
N PRO A 210 7.93 80.15 13.55
CA PRO A 210 8.52 80.09 12.20
C PRO A 210 9.68 81.08 11.93
N ASP A 211 10.31 80.84 10.77
CA ASP A 211 11.08 81.75 9.91
C ASP A 211 12.53 82.18 10.24
N ALA A 212 13.24 82.45 9.12
CA ALA A 212 14.48 83.21 8.91
C ALA A 212 15.88 82.53 9.06
N GLN A 213 16.44 82.18 7.88
CA GLN A 213 17.79 82.54 7.37
C GLN A 213 19.08 81.92 8.02
N GLY A 214 20.11 81.69 7.18
CA GLY A 214 21.42 81.10 7.54
C GLY A 214 22.46 82.13 8.00
N PRO A 215 23.80 81.96 7.78
CA PRO A 215 24.51 80.98 6.93
C PRO A 215 25.81 80.35 7.55
N LEU A 216 26.69 79.79 6.69
CA LEU A 216 28.10 79.30 6.84
C LEU A 216 29.07 80.34 7.49
N PRO A 217 30.40 80.11 7.79
CA PRO A 217 31.37 79.13 7.22
C PRO A 217 32.60 78.62 8.09
N GLY A 218 33.52 77.83 7.48
CA GLY A 218 34.98 77.73 7.79
C GLY A 218 35.43 76.84 8.98
N MET A 219 36.72 76.50 9.22
CA MET A 219 38.00 76.50 8.45
C MET A 219 39.11 75.79 9.30
N GLY A 220 40.18 75.22 8.71
CA GLY A 220 41.43 74.74 9.38
C GLY A 220 41.57 73.20 9.54
N ASP A 221 42.65 72.54 9.10
CA ASP A 221 44.07 72.46 9.59
C ASP A 221 44.29 71.26 10.56
N ASP A 222 45.40 70.52 10.64
CA ASP A 222 46.76 70.61 10.03
C ASP A 222 47.52 69.22 10.12
N GLY A 223 48.60 69.03 9.35
CA GLY A 223 49.77 68.10 9.55
C GLY A 223 49.61 66.57 9.69
N GLY A 224 50.50 65.68 9.22
CA GLY A 224 51.75 65.82 8.43
C GLY A 224 52.72 64.62 8.65
N GLY A 225 53.37 64.07 7.60
CA GLY A 225 54.39 63.00 7.73
C GLY A 225 54.82 62.34 6.38
N VAL A 226 56.12 62.34 6.08
CA VAL A 226 56.77 62.05 4.75
C VAL A 226 58.02 61.15 4.96
N PRO A 227 58.99 60.91 4.04
CA PRO A 227 59.11 60.87 2.54
C PRO A 227 59.75 59.51 2.10
N PRO A 228 60.59 59.33 1.03
CA PRO A 228 60.91 60.04 -0.25
C PRO A 228 60.73 59.11 -1.51
N ALA A 229 61.18 59.38 -2.75
CA ALA A 229 61.24 60.56 -3.64
C ALA A 229 61.61 60.10 -5.10
N GLY A 230 61.36 60.90 -6.15
CA GLY A 230 61.74 60.62 -7.56
C GLY A 230 61.07 61.60 -8.55
N ALA A 231 61.71 61.98 -9.67
CA ALA A 231 61.42 63.27 -10.34
C ALA A 231 61.26 63.26 -11.88
N ALA A 232 60.72 64.39 -12.39
CA ALA A 232 60.88 65.02 -13.71
C ALA A 232 60.05 64.55 -14.94
N GLY A 233 59.58 65.53 -15.74
CA GLY A 233 59.16 65.34 -17.14
C GLY A 233 58.04 66.26 -17.68
N LEU A 234 58.40 67.33 -18.41
CA LEU A 234 57.53 68.05 -19.39
C LEU A 234 58.18 67.94 -20.79
N PRO A 235 57.40 67.84 -21.89
CA PRO A 235 57.41 68.85 -22.98
C PRO A 235 56.01 69.05 -23.62
N ALA A 236 55.58 70.20 -24.20
CA ALA A 236 56.06 71.12 -25.24
C ALA A 236 55.43 70.94 -26.66
N THR A 237 54.33 71.69 -26.89
CA THR A 237 53.86 72.44 -28.09
C THR A 237 54.15 72.07 -29.58
N GLN A 238 53.07 72.19 -30.39
CA GLN A 238 52.95 72.86 -31.74
C GLN A 238 53.40 72.14 -33.05
N PRO A 239 53.01 72.60 -34.29
CA PRO A 239 51.99 73.60 -34.72
C PRO A 239 51.15 73.28 -36.02
N ALA A 240 50.32 74.27 -36.44
CA ALA A 240 49.83 74.58 -37.82
C ALA A 240 48.58 73.81 -38.36
N ARG A 241 47.72 74.36 -39.26
CA ARG A 241 47.81 75.52 -40.18
C ARG A 241 46.41 75.95 -40.69
N ASN A 242 46.11 77.26 -40.88
CA ASN A 242 45.57 77.87 -42.13
C ASN A 242 44.78 79.21 -42.01
N HIS A 243 45.27 80.19 -42.79
CA HIS A 243 44.58 81.24 -43.58
C HIS A 243 43.78 82.42 -42.98
N LEU A 244 44.04 83.55 -43.65
CA LEU A 244 43.53 84.94 -43.64
C LEU A 244 43.49 85.34 -45.14
N PRO A 245 42.75 86.37 -45.65
CA PRO A 245 42.91 87.77 -45.19
C PRO A 245 41.75 88.79 -45.40
N GLN A 246 41.96 90.01 -44.86
CA GLN A 246 41.42 91.34 -45.28
C GLN A 246 39.89 91.60 -45.22
N ALA A 247 39.39 92.84 -45.02
CA ALA A 247 39.90 94.08 -44.38
C ALA A 247 38.74 95.11 -44.27
N MET A 248 38.65 95.89 -43.18
CA MET A 248 38.31 97.35 -43.15
C MET A 248 38.09 97.92 -41.73
N SER A 249 38.39 99.23 -41.64
CA SER A 249 38.60 100.20 -40.55
C SER A 249 37.57 100.38 -39.40
N PRO A 250 37.91 101.14 -38.32
CA PRO A 250 37.18 101.15 -37.04
C PRO A 250 36.24 102.37 -36.82
N GLY A 251 35.22 102.20 -35.97
CA GLY A 251 34.27 103.25 -35.57
C GLY A 251 33.50 102.95 -34.28
N GLN A 252 34.10 103.33 -33.15
CA GLN A 252 33.56 103.63 -31.80
C GLN A 252 32.15 103.16 -31.31
N ASN A 253 32.17 102.61 -30.09
CA ASN A 253 31.20 102.75 -28.97
C ASN A 253 29.97 101.80 -28.86
N LEU A 254 30.19 100.73 -28.09
CA LEU A 254 29.42 100.22 -26.92
C LEU A 254 28.15 101.01 -26.47
N PRO A 255 27.09 100.33 -25.97
CA PRO A 255 27.21 99.48 -24.77
C PRO A 255 26.58 98.07 -24.80
N THR A 256 26.95 97.30 -23.79
CA THR A 256 26.51 95.93 -23.48
C THR A 256 25.10 95.86 -22.89
N ALA A 257 24.44 94.71 -23.09
CA ALA A 257 23.38 94.22 -22.23
C ALA A 257 23.93 93.04 -21.41
N ASP A 258 24.57 93.35 -20.28
CA ASP A 258 25.20 92.34 -19.42
C ASP A 258 24.17 91.52 -18.63
N MET A 259 23.76 90.38 -19.20
CA MET A 259 23.07 89.34 -18.41
C MET A 259 23.93 88.91 -17.23
N SER A 260 23.33 88.85 -16.04
CA SER A 260 24.09 88.56 -14.81
C SER A 260 24.75 87.17 -14.85
N PRO A 261 25.92 87.00 -14.20
CA PRO A 261 26.58 85.70 -14.09
C PRO A 261 25.82 84.69 -13.19
N ALA A 262 24.72 85.10 -12.55
CA ALA A 262 23.78 84.21 -11.87
C ALA A 262 22.74 83.65 -12.86
N ASP A 263 22.18 84.50 -13.73
CA ASP A 263 21.19 84.07 -14.73
C ASP A 263 21.78 83.14 -15.77
N ARG A 264 23.04 83.37 -16.19
CA ARG A 264 23.76 82.44 -17.08
C ARG A 264 23.93 81.06 -16.42
N ARG A 265 24.36 81.00 -15.16
CA ARG A 265 24.46 79.74 -14.40
C ARG A 265 23.10 79.08 -14.17
N ALA A 266 22.05 79.84 -13.92
CA ALA A 266 20.69 79.30 -13.79
C ALA A 266 20.18 78.69 -15.12
N LEU A 267 20.46 79.33 -16.26
CA LEU A 267 20.14 78.81 -17.59
C LEU A 267 20.97 77.56 -17.94
N GLU A 268 22.27 77.55 -17.63
CA GLU A 268 23.14 76.38 -17.80
C GLU A 268 22.68 75.20 -16.93
N ILE A 269 22.38 75.42 -15.65
CA ILE A 269 21.84 74.40 -14.74
C ILE A 269 20.49 73.90 -15.26
N ALA A 270 19.60 74.78 -15.74
CA ALA A 270 18.32 74.39 -16.33
C ALA A 270 18.49 73.60 -17.65
N GLN A 271 19.49 73.91 -18.47
CA GLN A 271 19.84 73.13 -19.65
C GLN A 271 20.39 71.74 -19.27
N ILE A 272 21.32 71.67 -18.30
CA ILE A 272 21.86 70.40 -17.77
C ILE A 272 20.74 69.54 -17.16
N GLN A 273 19.83 70.13 -16.39
CA GLN A 273 18.67 69.42 -15.84
C GLN A 273 17.71 68.93 -16.92
N ARG A 274 17.41 69.76 -17.95
CA ARG A 274 16.58 69.32 -19.09
C ARG A 274 17.24 68.19 -19.86
N ASP A 275 18.54 68.22 -20.09
CA ASP A 275 19.24 67.16 -20.81
C ASP A 275 19.42 65.89 -19.96
N LEU A 276 19.64 66.02 -18.65
CA LEU A 276 19.59 64.89 -17.73
C LEU A 276 18.19 64.26 -17.69
N ALA A 277 17.13 65.08 -17.70
CA ALA A 277 15.74 64.61 -17.79
C ALA A 277 15.44 63.93 -19.13
N LYS A 278 15.88 64.49 -20.28
CA LYS A 278 15.77 63.83 -21.60
C LYS A 278 16.51 62.50 -21.64
N ARG A 279 17.74 62.43 -21.10
CA ARG A 279 18.54 61.19 -21.02
C ARG A 279 17.88 60.16 -20.11
N ARG A 280 17.35 60.57 -18.95
CA ARG A 280 16.56 59.70 -18.05
C ARG A 280 15.29 59.19 -18.72
N ARG A 281 14.49 60.06 -19.36
CA ARG A 281 13.27 59.69 -20.11
C ARG A 281 13.56 58.72 -21.25
N ARG A 282 14.65 58.90 -22.01
CA ARG A 282 15.07 57.93 -23.05
C ARG A 282 15.48 56.59 -22.45
N LYS A 283 16.25 56.56 -21.36
CA LYS A 283 16.64 55.32 -20.67
C LYS A 283 15.44 54.60 -20.04
N SER A 284 14.51 55.32 -19.41
CA SER A 284 13.29 54.73 -18.85
C SER A 284 12.34 54.25 -19.94
N ALA A 285 12.20 54.96 -21.06
CA ALA A 285 11.42 54.50 -22.21
C ALA A 285 12.01 53.23 -22.84
N LEU A 286 13.34 53.12 -22.95
CA LEU A 286 14.00 51.90 -23.43
C LEU A 286 13.85 50.72 -22.45
N LEU A 287 13.88 50.97 -21.13
CA LEU A 287 13.58 49.94 -20.13
C LEU A 287 12.11 49.52 -20.17
N LEU A 288 11.18 50.48 -20.28
CA LEU A 288 9.75 50.21 -20.42
C LEU A 288 9.48 49.40 -21.69
N ALA A 289 10.05 49.77 -22.83
CA ALA A 289 9.89 49.04 -24.09
C ALA A 289 10.41 47.59 -24.00
N ARG A 290 11.56 47.37 -23.34
CA ARG A 290 12.08 46.01 -23.07
C ARG A 290 11.16 45.22 -22.14
N LEU A 291 10.72 45.82 -21.03
CA LEU A 291 9.79 45.18 -20.10
C LEU A 291 8.43 44.90 -20.76
N SER A 292 7.96 45.78 -21.64
CA SER A 292 6.77 45.58 -22.46
C SER A 292 6.93 44.40 -23.41
N ALA A 293 8.04 44.32 -24.15
CA ALA A 293 8.28 43.23 -25.11
C ALA A 293 8.51 41.86 -24.44
N PHE A 294 9.23 41.81 -23.32
CA PHE A 294 9.65 40.54 -22.69
C PHE A 294 8.82 40.11 -21.48
N VAL A 295 7.99 40.98 -20.91
CA VAL A 295 7.12 40.65 -19.77
C VAL A 295 5.67 40.92 -20.08
N PHE A 296 5.27 42.18 -20.36
CA PHE A 296 3.85 42.49 -20.53
C PHE A 296 3.23 41.86 -21.79
N LEU A 297 3.92 41.84 -22.94
CA LEU A 297 3.43 41.24 -24.17
C LEU A 297 3.18 39.72 -24.04
N PRO A 298 4.13 38.87 -23.59
CA PRO A 298 3.85 37.45 -23.41
C PRO A 298 2.85 37.19 -22.28
N THR A 299 2.77 38.05 -21.25
CA THR A 299 1.71 37.98 -20.23
C THR A 299 0.33 38.27 -20.83
N LEU A 300 0.21 39.29 -21.68
CA LEU A 300 -1.05 39.68 -22.32
C LEU A 300 -1.50 38.62 -23.33
N LEU A 301 -0.57 38.00 -24.05
CA LEU A 301 -0.84 36.82 -24.88
C LEU A 301 -1.35 35.63 -24.05
N ALA A 302 -0.72 35.34 -22.90
CA ALA A 302 -1.18 34.29 -22.00
C ALA A 302 -2.57 34.60 -21.40
N GLY A 303 -2.82 35.84 -20.99
CA GLY A 303 -4.12 36.29 -20.51
C GLY A 303 -5.19 36.18 -21.60
N TYR A 304 -4.90 36.65 -22.82
CA TYR A 304 -5.80 36.48 -23.97
C TYR A 304 -6.14 35.01 -24.22
N TYR A 305 -5.14 34.12 -24.15
CA TYR A 305 -5.40 32.68 -24.23
C TYR A 305 -6.35 32.19 -23.11
N PHE A 306 -6.04 32.47 -21.84
CA PHE A 306 -6.85 31.96 -20.73
C PHE A 306 -8.26 32.56 -20.62
N PHE A 307 -8.51 33.77 -21.12
CA PHE A 307 -9.81 34.42 -21.06
C PHE A 307 -10.64 34.31 -22.34
N ALA A 308 -10.04 34.12 -23.51
CA ALA A 308 -10.75 34.16 -24.80
C ALA A 308 -10.58 32.92 -25.69
N VAL A 309 -9.65 32.00 -25.39
CA VAL A 309 -9.33 30.84 -26.24
C VAL A 309 -9.44 29.51 -25.50
N ALA A 310 -9.00 29.46 -24.24
CA ALA A 310 -8.96 28.24 -23.45
C ALA A 310 -10.36 27.74 -23.09
N THR A 311 -10.62 26.46 -23.30
CA THR A 311 -11.93 25.87 -23.03
C THR A 311 -12.17 25.76 -21.52
N PRO A 312 -13.35 26.15 -21.00
CA PRO A 312 -13.73 25.90 -19.62
C PRO A 312 -13.79 24.39 -19.34
N MET A 313 -13.30 23.99 -18.17
CA MET A 313 -13.15 22.60 -17.76
C MET A 313 -13.72 22.43 -16.35
N TYR A 314 -14.69 21.52 -16.26
CA TYR A 314 -15.51 21.21 -15.10
C TYR A 314 -14.96 19.98 -14.39
N SER A 315 -14.87 20.03 -13.06
CA SER A 315 -14.27 18.98 -12.25
C SER A 315 -15.31 18.31 -11.34
N ALA A 316 -15.66 17.05 -11.65
CA ALA A 316 -16.50 16.21 -10.81
C ALA A 316 -15.64 15.47 -9.78
N LYS A 317 -15.96 15.62 -8.50
CA LYS A 317 -15.23 15.01 -7.38
C LYS A 317 -16.05 13.88 -6.75
N SER A 318 -15.36 12.83 -6.35
CA SER A 318 -15.96 11.66 -5.71
C SER A 318 -15.00 11.05 -4.70
N GLU A 319 -15.56 10.44 -3.66
CA GLU A 319 -14.80 9.77 -2.60
C GLU A 319 -15.46 8.43 -2.29
N PHE A 320 -14.66 7.37 -2.24
CA PHE A 320 -15.16 6.02 -2.00
C PHE A 320 -14.16 5.18 -1.18
N LEU A 321 -14.69 4.20 -0.45
CA LEU A 321 -13.92 3.29 0.40
C LEU A 321 -14.16 1.85 -0.05
N ILE A 322 -13.13 1.02 0.10
CA ILE A 322 -13.24 -0.43 -0.05
C ILE A 322 -13.35 -1.02 1.36
N LEU A 323 -14.53 -1.54 1.68
CA LEU A 323 -14.80 -2.19 2.96
C LEU A 323 -14.73 -3.70 2.77
N GLN A 324 -14.04 -4.38 3.70
CA GLN A 324 -14.15 -5.83 3.82
C GLN A 324 -15.25 -6.15 4.84
N ALA A 325 -16.18 -7.02 4.51
CA ALA A 325 -17.17 -7.51 5.45
C ALA A 325 -16.49 -8.17 6.68
N ASP A 326 -17.07 -7.93 7.84
CA ASP A 326 -16.38 -7.91 9.13
C ASP A 326 -15.69 -9.24 9.49
N ASN A 327 -14.37 -9.20 9.71
CA ASN A 327 -13.58 -10.40 10.04
C ASN A 327 -13.57 -10.73 11.55
N GLN A 328 -14.68 -10.46 12.24
CA GLN A 328 -14.90 -10.74 13.67
C GLN A 328 -14.79 -12.23 14.09
N GLY A 329 -14.47 -13.15 13.17
CA GLY A 329 -14.35 -14.58 13.46
C GLY A 329 -12.94 -15.09 13.83
N GLY A 330 -11.89 -14.28 13.66
CA GLY A 330 -10.50 -14.70 13.86
C GLY A 330 -10.06 -14.73 15.32
N GLY A 331 -10.45 -15.78 16.07
CA GLY A 331 -10.14 -15.97 17.51
C GLY A 331 -8.67 -16.25 17.87
N GLY A 332 -7.71 -15.57 17.24
CA GLY A 332 -6.28 -15.73 17.49
C GLY A 332 -5.47 -14.48 17.11
N LEU A 333 -4.17 -14.48 17.43
CA LEU A 333 -3.29 -13.31 17.31
C LEU A 333 -3.23 -12.70 15.89
N GLY A 334 -3.48 -13.50 14.86
CA GLY A 334 -3.56 -13.04 13.46
C GLY A 334 -4.87 -12.32 13.09
N GLY A 335 -5.97 -12.55 13.81
CA GLY A 335 -7.25 -11.87 13.59
C GLY A 335 -7.17 -10.37 13.87
N LEU A 336 -6.36 -9.98 14.86
CA LEU A 336 -6.12 -8.58 15.26
C LEU A 336 -5.52 -7.73 14.12
N LEU A 337 -4.81 -8.35 13.17
CA LEU A 337 -4.19 -7.65 12.04
C LEU A 337 -5.07 -7.64 10.78
N SER A 338 -5.92 -8.66 10.59
CA SER A 338 -6.73 -8.80 9.36
C SER A 338 -7.83 -7.75 9.20
N GLY A 339 -8.26 -7.10 10.30
CA GLY A 339 -9.21 -5.98 10.25
C GLY A 339 -8.55 -4.60 10.22
N THR A 340 -7.21 -4.52 10.19
CA THR A 340 -6.49 -3.24 10.17
C THR A 340 -6.48 -2.61 8.77
N GLN A 341 -6.39 -1.28 8.72
CA GLN A 341 -6.24 -0.49 7.48
C GLN A 341 -5.06 -0.95 6.60
N PHE A 342 -4.09 -1.66 7.17
CA PHE A 342 -2.97 -2.24 6.42
C PHE A 342 -3.40 -3.36 5.47
N ALA A 343 -4.43 -4.13 5.82
CA ALA A 343 -4.93 -5.25 5.01
C ALA A 343 -5.75 -4.78 3.80
N THR A 344 -6.61 -3.77 3.96
CA THR A 344 -7.42 -3.16 2.89
C THR A 344 -6.60 -2.27 1.94
N SER A 345 -5.42 -1.81 2.38
CA SER A 345 -4.55 -0.93 1.57
C SER A 345 -4.15 -1.54 0.22
N GLN A 346 -3.96 -2.86 0.13
CA GLN A 346 -3.54 -3.52 -1.11
C GLN A 346 -4.64 -3.48 -2.18
N ASP A 347 -5.89 -3.69 -1.78
CA ASP A 347 -7.05 -3.64 -2.67
C ASP A 347 -7.26 -2.20 -3.18
N SER A 348 -7.15 -1.21 -2.29
CA SER A 348 -7.20 0.23 -2.62
C SER A 348 -6.13 0.64 -3.62
N ILE A 349 -4.88 0.19 -3.43
CA ILE A 349 -3.77 0.45 -4.36
C ILE A 349 -3.97 -0.27 -5.70
N ALA A 350 -4.52 -1.48 -5.70
CA ALA A 350 -4.82 -2.23 -6.92
C ALA A 350 -5.93 -1.55 -7.75
N VAL A 351 -7.00 -1.06 -7.10
CA VAL A 351 -8.07 -0.29 -7.74
C VAL A 351 -7.55 1.04 -8.27
N GLN A 352 -6.76 1.79 -7.49
CA GLN A 352 -6.12 3.03 -7.95
C GLN A 352 -5.27 2.76 -9.21
N SER A 353 -4.46 1.70 -9.20
CA SER A 353 -3.58 1.34 -10.31
C SER A 353 -4.37 0.93 -11.56
N TYR A 354 -5.50 0.25 -11.38
CA TYR A 354 -6.42 -0.11 -12.47
C TYR A 354 -7.10 1.13 -13.07
N LEU A 355 -7.69 2.00 -12.27
CA LEU A 355 -8.37 3.21 -12.76
C LEU A 355 -7.41 4.23 -13.40
N GLN A 356 -6.15 4.26 -12.96
CA GLN A 356 -5.09 5.04 -13.62
C GLN A 356 -4.51 4.37 -14.87
N SER A 357 -4.91 3.14 -15.19
CA SER A 357 -4.33 2.36 -16.28
C SER A 357 -4.93 2.71 -17.65
N LYS A 358 -4.24 2.27 -18.70
CA LYS A 358 -4.71 2.34 -20.08
C LYS A 358 -5.95 1.48 -20.33
N ASP A 359 -6.16 0.43 -19.53
CA ASP A 359 -7.30 -0.49 -19.65
C ASP A 359 -8.62 0.22 -19.24
N ALA A 360 -8.61 0.91 -18.09
CA ALA A 360 -9.73 1.74 -17.66
C ALA A 360 -10.05 2.86 -18.67
N MET A 361 -9.02 3.47 -19.29
CA MET A 361 -9.20 4.48 -20.34
C MET A 361 -9.81 3.90 -21.62
N LEU A 362 -9.37 2.73 -22.08
CA LEU A 362 -9.95 2.03 -23.24
C LEU A 362 -11.40 1.62 -22.98
N ARG A 363 -11.71 1.18 -21.76
CA ARG A 363 -13.08 0.83 -21.37
C ARG A 363 -13.99 2.06 -21.32
N LEU A 364 -13.52 3.16 -20.73
CA LEU A 364 -14.25 4.44 -20.71
C LEU A 364 -14.48 4.99 -22.13
N ASP A 365 -13.55 4.77 -23.05
CA ASP A 365 -13.73 5.10 -24.48
C ASP A 365 -14.80 4.22 -25.14
N GLY A 366 -14.80 2.92 -24.86
CA GLY A 366 -15.80 1.98 -25.38
C GLY A 366 -17.23 2.25 -24.90
N ASP A 367 -17.40 2.57 -23.62
CA ASP A 367 -18.72 2.73 -23.01
C ASP A 367 -19.30 4.15 -23.19
N VAL A 368 -18.47 5.20 -23.07
CA VAL A 368 -18.91 6.62 -23.04
C VAL A 368 -18.08 7.56 -23.92
N GLN A 369 -17.34 7.01 -24.89
CA GLN A 369 -16.66 7.78 -25.96
C GLN A 369 -15.71 8.87 -25.46
N PHE A 370 -14.91 8.55 -24.43
CA PHE A 370 -13.89 9.43 -23.86
C PHE A 370 -13.04 10.17 -24.91
N ARG A 371 -12.56 9.50 -25.96
CA ARG A 371 -11.79 10.15 -27.05
C ARG A 371 -12.66 11.05 -27.90
N GLY A 372 -13.88 10.61 -28.24
CA GLY A 372 -14.85 11.39 -29.00
C GLY A 372 -15.16 12.72 -28.33
N HIS A 373 -15.29 12.73 -26.99
CA HIS A 373 -15.41 13.96 -26.20
C HIS A 373 -14.23 14.91 -26.41
N PHE A 374 -12.99 14.45 -26.19
CA PHE A 374 -11.81 15.31 -26.34
C PHE A 374 -11.45 15.66 -27.79
N GLN A 375 -12.08 15.04 -28.79
CA GLN A 375 -11.94 15.37 -30.22
C GLN A 375 -12.88 16.49 -30.70
N GLN A 376 -13.81 16.96 -29.86
CA GLN A 376 -14.80 17.98 -30.22
C GLN A 376 -14.17 19.30 -30.67
N GLY A 377 -14.73 19.91 -31.72
CA GLY A 377 -14.15 21.09 -32.38
C GLY A 377 -14.08 22.36 -31.52
N PHE A 378 -14.92 22.47 -30.48
CA PHE A 378 -14.94 23.61 -29.56
C PHE A 378 -13.87 23.54 -28.46
N ILE A 379 -13.18 22.40 -28.31
CA ILE A 379 -12.07 22.26 -27.39
C ILE A 379 -10.84 22.95 -27.99
N ASP A 380 -10.12 23.71 -27.16
CA ASP A 380 -9.00 24.53 -27.60
C ASP A 380 -7.89 23.69 -28.24
N PRO A 381 -7.13 24.22 -29.23
CA PRO A 381 -6.17 23.42 -29.99
C PRO A 381 -4.99 22.85 -29.17
N ILE A 382 -4.82 23.24 -27.91
CA ILE A 382 -3.74 22.74 -27.03
C ILE A 382 -4.26 21.58 -26.17
N GLN A 383 -5.56 21.55 -25.86
CA GLN A 383 -6.22 20.51 -25.07
C GLN A 383 -6.98 19.47 -25.90
N ARG A 384 -7.34 19.81 -27.15
CA ARG A 384 -8.07 18.92 -28.06
C ARG A 384 -7.21 17.74 -28.50
N LEU A 385 -7.83 16.56 -28.55
CA LEU A 385 -7.27 15.35 -29.13
C LEU A 385 -7.46 15.39 -30.66
N ASP A 386 -6.43 15.08 -31.45
CA ASP A 386 -6.60 14.97 -32.90
C ASP A 386 -7.54 13.80 -33.27
N PRO A 387 -8.32 13.88 -34.37
CA PRO A 387 -9.18 12.79 -34.82
C PRO A 387 -8.43 11.45 -35.02
N ASP A 388 -7.24 11.53 -35.63
CA ASP A 388 -6.36 10.39 -35.90
C ASP A 388 -5.37 10.10 -34.76
N ALA A 389 -5.57 10.69 -33.58
CA ALA A 389 -4.62 10.56 -32.47
C ALA A 389 -4.48 9.12 -31.95
N SER A 390 -3.24 8.76 -31.60
CA SER A 390 -2.93 7.44 -31.08
C SER A 390 -3.56 7.20 -29.71
N ILE A 391 -3.69 5.93 -29.32
CA ILE A 391 -4.17 5.55 -27.99
C ILE A 391 -3.24 6.07 -26.89
N GLU A 392 -1.94 6.28 -27.18
CA GLU A 392 -1.01 6.87 -26.20
C GLU A 392 -1.27 8.37 -25.99
N ASP A 393 -1.74 9.08 -27.02
CA ASP A 393 -2.07 10.51 -26.93
C ASP A 393 -3.39 10.71 -26.18
N ALA A 394 -4.40 9.88 -26.46
CA ALA A 394 -5.61 9.77 -25.66
C ALA A 394 -5.30 9.50 -24.17
N TYR A 395 -4.39 8.55 -23.89
CA TYR A 395 -4.00 8.21 -22.52
C TYR A 395 -3.23 9.34 -21.81
N LYS A 396 -2.47 10.18 -22.52
CA LYS A 396 -1.88 11.41 -21.93
C LYS A 396 -2.96 12.37 -21.45
N ILE A 397 -4.04 12.55 -22.22
CA ILE A 397 -5.18 13.40 -21.83
C ILE A 397 -5.94 12.77 -20.66
N PHE A 398 -6.22 11.48 -20.71
CA PHE A 398 -6.83 10.72 -19.59
C PHE A 398 -6.05 10.95 -18.29
N LYS A 399 -4.73 10.72 -18.29
CA LYS A 399 -3.87 10.93 -17.11
C LYS A 399 -3.76 12.41 -16.69
N LYS A 400 -3.98 13.37 -17.60
CA LYS A 400 -4.06 14.80 -17.27
C LYS A 400 -5.36 15.11 -16.53
N ASN A 401 -6.48 14.56 -16.98
CA ASN A 401 -7.82 14.98 -16.61
C ASN A 401 -8.49 14.12 -15.53
N ILE A 402 -8.02 12.88 -15.33
CA ILE A 402 -8.47 11.99 -14.25
C ILE A 402 -7.35 11.87 -13.23
N LYS A 403 -7.61 12.33 -12.00
CA LYS A 403 -6.71 12.25 -10.85
C LYS A 403 -7.33 11.35 -9.80
N ILE A 404 -6.53 10.42 -9.29
CA ILE A 404 -6.96 9.47 -8.28
C ILE A 404 -5.86 9.39 -7.23
N GLY A 405 -6.20 9.63 -5.98
CA GLY A 405 -5.30 9.53 -4.83
C GLY A 405 -5.90 8.62 -3.76
N TYR A 406 -5.08 7.75 -3.19
CA TYR A 406 -5.43 6.97 -2.02
C TYR A 406 -4.87 7.66 -0.76
N ASP A 407 -5.72 7.87 0.23
CA ASP A 407 -5.32 8.33 1.56
C ASP A 407 -5.15 7.11 2.50
N PRO A 408 -3.92 6.74 2.90
CA PRO A 408 -3.68 5.59 3.76
C PRO A 408 -4.07 5.84 5.23
N THR A 409 -4.36 7.08 5.62
CA THR A 409 -4.79 7.42 6.98
C THR A 409 -6.30 7.24 7.13
N GLU A 410 -7.05 7.64 6.11
CA GLU A 410 -8.52 7.58 6.10
C GLU A 410 -9.07 6.31 5.41
N GLY A 411 -8.26 5.62 4.60
CA GLY A 411 -8.69 4.47 3.80
C GLY A 411 -9.52 4.84 2.56
N VAL A 412 -9.56 6.13 2.20
CA VAL A 412 -10.41 6.71 1.15
C VAL A 412 -9.66 6.82 -0.17
N LEU A 413 -10.30 6.43 -1.27
CA LEU A 413 -9.90 6.87 -2.62
C LEU A 413 -10.65 8.14 -2.98
N ARG A 414 -9.88 9.19 -3.25
CA ARG A 414 -10.36 10.47 -3.80
C ARG A 414 -10.14 10.47 -5.30
N MET A 415 -11.20 10.67 -6.06
CA MET A 415 -11.15 10.77 -7.52
C MET A 415 -11.72 12.09 -8.00
N GLU A 416 -10.95 12.76 -8.85
CA GLU A 416 -11.29 14.02 -9.51
C GLU A 416 -11.24 13.81 -11.03
N VAL A 417 -12.36 14.05 -11.71
CA VAL A 417 -12.54 13.82 -13.15
C VAL A 417 -12.89 15.15 -13.82
N THR A 418 -12.06 15.57 -14.76
CA THR A 418 -12.19 16.84 -15.48
C THR A 418 -12.66 16.63 -16.92
N ALA A 419 -13.70 17.34 -17.35
CA ALA A 419 -14.17 17.38 -18.74
C ALA A 419 -14.61 18.80 -19.15
N SER A 420 -14.77 19.07 -20.45
CA SER A 420 -15.24 20.38 -20.94
C SER A 420 -16.74 20.64 -20.72
N GLU A 421 -17.50 19.63 -20.28
CA GLU A 421 -18.91 19.73 -19.93
C GLU A 421 -19.14 19.13 -18.53
N PRO A 422 -20.02 19.72 -17.69
CA PRO A 422 -20.19 19.30 -16.30
C PRO A 422 -20.87 17.92 -16.18
N ASP A 423 -21.86 17.63 -17.02
CA ASP A 423 -22.56 16.34 -17.05
C ASP A 423 -21.64 15.20 -17.52
N VAL A 424 -20.75 15.49 -18.47
CA VAL A 424 -19.75 14.53 -18.95
C VAL A 424 -18.72 14.23 -17.86
N ALA A 425 -18.28 15.23 -17.10
CA ALA A 425 -17.37 15.03 -15.96
C ALA A 425 -17.99 14.10 -14.91
N ALA A 426 -19.28 14.29 -14.58
CA ALA A 426 -20.00 13.43 -13.66
C ALA A 426 -20.20 12.00 -14.23
N THR A 427 -20.59 11.88 -15.49
CA THR A 427 -20.81 10.59 -16.18
C THR A 427 -19.53 9.75 -16.24
N PHE A 428 -18.39 10.37 -16.60
CA PHE A 428 -17.10 9.69 -16.60
C PHE A 428 -16.70 9.21 -15.19
N SER A 429 -16.97 10.03 -14.17
CA SER A 429 -16.71 9.66 -12.77
C SER A 429 -17.58 8.49 -12.30
N GLU A 430 -18.86 8.48 -12.64
CA GLU A 430 -19.77 7.37 -12.32
C GLU A 430 -19.33 6.06 -12.99
N HIS A 431 -18.95 6.11 -14.28
CA HIS A 431 -18.43 4.93 -14.98
C HIS A 431 -17.13 4.40 -14.37
N LEU A 432 -16.19 5.29 -14.00
CA LEU A 432 -14.96 4.89 -13.31
C LEU A 432 -15.23 4.27 -11.93
N ILE A 433 -16.21 4.76 -11.16
CA ILE A 433 -16.65 4.14 -9.90
C ILE A 433 -17.22 2.74 -10.17
N ARG A 434 -18.06 2.58 -11.20
CA ARG A 434 -18.62 1.26 -11.57
C ARG A 434 -17.52 0.27 -11.94
N TYR A 435 -16.52 0.69 -12.71
CA TYR A 435 -15.36 -0.17 -13.02
C TYR A 435 -14.53 -0.51 -11.79
N ALA A 436 -14.46 0.39 -10.80
CA ALA A 436 -13.79 0.15 -9.52
C ALA A 436 -14.53 -0.92 -8.69
N GLU A 437 -15.86 -0.82 -8.60
CA GLU A 437 -16.74 -1.77 -7.93
C GLU A 437 -16.62 -3.17 -8.56
N GLU A 438 -16.82 -3.28 -9.88
CA GLU A 438 -16.63 -4.53 -10.62
C GLU A 438 -15.22 -5.13 -10.42
N ARG A 439 -14.17 -4.29 -10.34
CA ARG A 439 -12.80 -4.76 -10.14
C ARG A 439 -12.57 -5.36 -8.75
N VAL A 440 -13.21 -4.82 -7.72
CA VAL A 440 -13.19 -5.35 -6.34
C VAL A 440 -13.99 -6.65 -6.26
N ASP A 441 -15.14 -6.70 -6.93
CA ASP A 441 -15.98 -7.88 -7.02
C ASP A 441 -15.29 -9.04 -7.77
N ASP A 442 -14.61 -8.76 -8.89
CA ASP A 442 -13.85 -9.75 -9.65
C ASP A 442 -12.71 -10.36 -8.82
N LEU A 443 -11.98 -9.53 -8.07
CA LEU A 443 -10.89 -9.97 -7.21
C LEU A 443 -11.39 -10.87 -6.07
N SER A 444 -12.52 -10.49 -5.47
CA SER A 444 -13.18 -11.27 -4.42
C SER A 444 -13.78 -12.57 -4.96
N ARG A 445 -14.45 -12.50 -6.12
CA ARG A 445 -15.14 -13.64 -6.74
C ARG A 445 -14.17 -14.75 -7.13
N ARG A 446 -13.08 -14.43 -7.84
CA ARG A 446 -12.05 -15.41 -8.22
C ARG A 446 -11.49 -16.14 -7.00
N LYS A 447 -11.11 -15.41 -5.96
CA LYS A 447 -10.58 -16.01 -4.71
C LYS A 447 -11.58 -16.97 -4.04
N ARG A 448 -12.88 -16.66 -4.08
CA ARG A 448 -13.94 -17.56 -3.57
C ARG A 448 -14.10 -18.79 -4.44
N GLU A 449 -14.12 -18.62 -5.76
CA GLU A 449 -14.28 -19.71 -6.74
C GLU A 449 -13.08 -20.67 -6.68
N ASP A 450 -11.85 -20.16 -6.72
CA ASP A 450 -10.61 -20.95 -6.62
C ASP A 450 -10.53 -21.71 -5.30
N GLY A 451 -10.85 -21.05 -4.18
CA GLY A 451 -10.84 -21.67 -2.85
C GLY A 451 -11.87 -22.78 -2.71
N MET A 452 -13.12 -22.52 -3.11
CA MET A 452 -14.20 -23.51 -3.08
C MET A 452 -13.95 -24.69 -4.02
N ALA A 453 -13.42 -24.44 -5.22
CA ALA A 453 -13.04 -25.49 -6.16
C ALA A 453 -11.96 -26.41 -5.56
N THR A 454 -10.89 -25.83 -5.01
CA THR A 454 -9.80 -26.58 -4.34
C THR A 454 -10.32 -27.42 -3.17
N ALA A 455 -11.22 -26.87 -2.35
CA ALA A 455 -11.79 -27.58 -1.21
C ALA A 455 -12.76 -28.70 -1.64
N ALA A 456 -13.56 -28.48 -2.68
CA ALA A 456 -14.46 -29.49 -3.25
C ALA A 456 -13.69 -30.63 -3.94
N GLU A 457 -12.60 -30.33 -4.65
CA GLU A 457 -11.68 -31.32 -5.22
C GLU A 457 -11.04 -32.17 -4.10
N SER A 458 -10.51 -31.52 -3.06
CA SER A 458 -9.92 -32.19 -1.89
C SER A 458 -10.92 -33.15 -1.21
N LEU A 459 -12.17 -32.71 -1.04
CA LEU A 459 -13.25 -33.55 -0.48
C LEU A 459 -13.65 -34.71 -1.41
N THR A 460 -13.61 -34.51 -2.73
CA THR A 460 -13.93 -35.56 -3.70
C THR A 460 -12.84 -36.63 -3.69
N ARG A 461 -11.57 -36.20 -3.74
CA ARG A 461 -10.40 -37.06 -3.63
C ARG A 461 -10.40 -37.87 -2.32
N ALA A 462 -10.67 -37.24 -1.18
CA ALA A 462 -10.73 -37.94 0.10
C ALA A 462 -11.84 -39.00 0.15
N LYS A 463 -12.99 -38.77 -0.51
CA LYS A 463 -14.05 -39.78 -0.65
C LYS A 463 -13.61 -40.96 -1.53
N GLU A 464 -12.85 -40.69 -2.59
CA GLU A 464 -12.33 -41.72 -3.50
C GLU A 464 -11.25 -42.58 -2.82
N GLU A 465 -10.27 -41.95 -2.16
CA GLU A 465 -9.23 -42.63 -1.39
C GLU A 465 -9.84 -43.51 -0.28
N ARG A 466 -10.82 -42.98 0.46
CA ARG A 466 -11.56 -43.73 1.49
C ARG A 466 -12.38 -44.88 0.91
N ARG A 467 -12.95 -44.73 -0.29
CA ARG A 467 -13.67 -45.80 -1.00
C ARG A 467 -12.72 -46.89 -1.49
N ALA A 468 -11.54 -46.52 -1.98
CA ALA A 468 -10.50 -47.46 -2.41
C ALA A 468 -9.96 -48.27 -1.23
N ALA A 469 -9.64 -47.62 -0.10
CA ALA A 469 -9.22 -48.29 1.13
C ALA A 469 -10.29 -49.26 1.66
N GLN A 470 -11.57 -48.85 1.65
CA GLN A 470 -12.67 -49.75 2.04
C GLN A 470 -12.80 -50.95 1.09
N ALA A 471 -12.68 -50.74 -0.23
CA ALA A 471 -12.77 -51.82 -1.22
C ALA A 471 -11.62 -52.83 -1.07
N ALA A 472 -10.39 -52.36 -0.84
CA ALA A 472 -9.24 -53.21 -0.57
C ALA A 472 -9.42 -54.05 0.71
N LEU A 473 -9.92 -53.44 1.79
CA LEU A 473 -10.23 -54.15 3.03
C LEU A 473 -11.32 -55.22 2.82
N VAL A 474 -12.39 -54.91 2.08
CA VAL A 474 -13.46 -55.88 1.76
C VAL A 474 -12.91 -57.03 0.92
N GLN A 475 -12.09 -56.75 -0.10
CA GLN A 475 -11.48 -57.79 -0.95
C GLN A 475 -10.57 -58.74 -0.14
N LEU A 476 -9.80 -58.21 0.81
CA LEU A 476 -8.99 -59.01 1.74
C LEU A 476 -9.85 -59.87 2.68
N GLN A 477 -11.01 -59.36 3.13
CA GLN A 477 -11.96 -60.10 3.96
C GLN A 477 -12.71 -61.19 3.19
N GLU A 478 -13.15 -60.94 1.96
CA GLU A 478 -13.81 -61.93 1.09
C GLU A 478 -12.87 -63.12 0.80
N GLY A 479 -11.58 -62.85 0.56
CA GLY A 479 -10.53 -63.87 0.42
C GLY A 479 -10.10 -64.57 1.72
N THR A 480 -10.71 -64.20 2.86
CA THR A 480 -10.34 -64.64 4.22
C THR A 480 -11.61 -64.87 5.06
N PHE A 481 -12.52 -65.70 4.53
CA PHE A 481 -13.84 -66.02 5.10
C PHE A 481 -13.82 -66.64 6.53
N ILE A 482 -12.65 -66.92 7.10
CA ILE A 482 -12.45 -67.44 8.46
C ILE A 482 -11.31 -66.66 9.10
N ASP A 483 -11.49 -66.24 10.36
CA ASP A 483 -10.51 -65.50 11.15
C ASP A 483 -9.14 -66.22 11.20
N PRO A 484 -8.08 -65.64 10.59
CA PRO A 484 -6.76 -66.27 10.53
C PRO A 484 -6.08 -66.37 11.90
N GLU A 485 -6.27 -65.36 12.76
CA GLU A 485 -5.75 -65.36 14.15
C GLU A 485 -6.45 -66.45 14.97
N GLY A 486 -7.77 -66.58 14.82
CA GLY A 486 -8.57 -67.64 15.40
C GLY A 486 -8.10 -69.05 15.00
N ILE A 487 -7.79 -69.27 13.71
CA ILE A 487 -7.25 -70.56 13.23
C ILE A 487 -5.88 -70.85 13.85
N ILE A 488 -4.93 -69.89 13.79
CA ILE A 488 -3.58 -70.07 14.33
C ILE A 488 -3.63 -70.35 15.84
N THR A 489 -4.50 -69.66 16.56
CA THR A 489 -4.73 -69.85 18.00
C THR A 489 -5.33 -71.22 18.30
N ALA A 490 -6.36 -71.64 17.55
CA ALA A 490 -6.99 -72.95 17.72
C ALA A 490 -6.01 -74.11 17.42
N LEU A 491 -5.20 -73.98 16.37
CA LEU A 491 -4.23 -74.99 15.96
C LEU A 491 -3.09 -75.12 16.98
N ARG A 492 -2.60 -74.00 17.52
CA ARG A 492 -1.65 -73.98 18.65
C ARG A 492 -2.25 -74.65 19.90
N GLY A 493 -3.53 -74.42 20.18
CA GLY A 493 -4.24 -75.10 21.26
C GLY A 493 -4.33 -76.62 21.07
N GLN A 494 -4.56 -77.09 19.84
CA GLN A 494 -4.56 -78.52 19.50
C GLN A 494 -3.16 -79.14 19.66
N ILE A 495 -2.12 -78.47 19.18
CA ILE A 495 -0.71 -78.90 19.33
C ILE A 495 -0.37 -79.08 20.80
N ASN A 496 -0.62 -78.06 21.64
CA ASN A 496 -0.34 -78.13 23.08
C ASN A 496 -1.07 -79.29 23.77
N ASN A 497 -2.32 -79.57 23.38
CA ASN A 497 -3.10 -80.68 23.93
C ASN A 497 -2.49 -82.05 23.55
N VAL A 498 -2.11 -82.23 22.28
CA VAL A 498 -1.46 -83.46 21.80
C VAL A 498 -0.06 -83.63 22.41
N GLU A 499 0.69 -82.56 22.62
CA GLU A 499 2.00 -82.59 23.30
C GLU A 499 1.88 -83.06 24.76
N ILE A 500 0.87 -82.59 25.50
CA ILE A 500 0.58 -83.06 26.87
C ILE A 500 0.23 -84.56 26.85
N GLN A 501 -0.68 -84.98 25.98
CA GLN A 501 -1.06 -86.39 25.86
C GLN A 501 0.13 -87.29 25.46
N LEU A 502 1.00 -86.82 24.57
CA LEU A 502 2.21 -87.52 24.16
C LEU A 502 3.15 -87.69 25.35
N GLN A 503 3.40 -86.63 26.12
CA GLN A 503 4.27 -86.65 27.29
C GLN A 503 3.75 -87.57 28.40
N GLU A 504 2.44 -87.58 28.66
CA GLU A 504 1.80 -88.54 29.57
C GLU A 504 2.01 -90.00 29.11
N LYS A 505 1.86 -90.26 27.80
CA LYS A 505 2.03 -91.59 27.22
C LYS A 505 3.48 -92.06 27.16
N GLU A 506 4.42 -91.15 26.94
CA GLU A 506 5.86 -91.41 27.02
C GLU A 506 6.28 -91.74 28.46
N LEU A 507 5.80 -90.99 29.45
CA LEU A 507 6.04 -91.29 30.87
C LEU A 507 5.41 -92.62 31.27
N GLN A 508 4.19 -92.90 30.81
CA GLN A 508 3.53 -94.20 31.04
C GLN A 508 4.33 -95.36 30.41
N LEU A 509 4.90 -95.16 29.21
CA LEU A 509 5.75 -96.14 28.55
C LEU A 509 7.07 -96.34 29.31
N ALA A 510 7.72 -95.28 29.77
CA ALA A 510 8.95 -95.35 30.57
C ALA A 510 8.73 -96.17 31.85
N ALA A 511 7.67 -95.87 32.61
CA ALA A 511 7.30 -96.62 33.82
C ALA A 511 6.98 -98.11 33.56
N MET A 512 6.54 -98.48 32.35
CA MET A 512 6.40 -99.90 31.97
C MET A 512 7.74 -100.58 31.63
N LEU A 513 8.74 -99.81 31.19
CA LEU A 513 10.08 -100.29 30.82
C LEU A 513 11.04 -100.40 32.01
N ASP A 514 10.81 -99.64 33.09
CA ASP A 514 11.56 -99.74 34.35
C ASP A 514 11.37 -101.09 35.08
N ASN A 515 10.38 -101.90 34.67
CA ASN A 515 10.14 -103.23 35.22
C ASN A 515 11.07 -104.27 34.58
N ALA A 516 11.80 -105.04 35.40
CA ALA A 516 12.73 -106.08 34.95
C ALA A 516 12.12 -107.18 34.05
N ARG A 517 10.80 -107.37 34.05
CA ARG A 517 10.08 -108.21 33.07
C ARG A 517 8.80 -107.50 32.57
N PRO A 518 8.90 -106.62 31.55
CA PRO A 518 7.76 -105.89 31.03
C PRO A 518 6.72 -106.81 30.37
N ASN A 519 5.44 -106.49 30.51
CA ASN A 519 4.39 -107.15 29.73
C ASN A 519 4.42 -106.62 28.29
N SER A 520 4.84 -107.48 27.34
CA SER A 520 5.04 -107.12 25.93
C SER A 520 3.82 -106.48 25.28
N ALA A 521 2.62 -107.03 25.50
CA ALA A 521 1.38 -106.50 24.91
C ALA A 521 1.01 -105.11 25.45
N LYS A 522 1.25 -104.83 26.74
CA LYS A 522 1.03 -103.50 27.32
C LYS A 522 2.05 -102.47 26.81
N VAL A 523 3.32 -102.86 26.75
CA VAL A 523 4.40 -102.02 26.20
C VAL A 523 4.20 -101.72 24.71
N GLU A 524 3.75 -102.71 23.93
CA GLU A 524 3.43 -102.52 22.52
C GLU A 524 2.23 -101.58 22.32
N GLY A 525 1.19 -101.72 23.15
CA GLY A 525 0.06 -100.80 23.18
C GLY A 525 0.48 -99.35 23.46
N ALA A 526 1.28 -99.13 24.50
CA ALA A 526 1.81 -97.81 24.85
C ALA A 526 2.73 -97.23 23.76
N ARG A 527 3.61 -98.03 23.16
CA ARG A 527 4.39 -97.63 21.96
C ARG A 527 3.51 -97.33 20.75
N GLY A 528 2.36 -98.01 20.63
CA GLY A 528 1.35 -97.72 19.62
C GLY A 528 0.69 -96.36 19.83
N ASP A 529 0.32 -96.02 21.07
CA ASP A 529 -0.24 -94.71 21.43
C ASP A 529 0.76 -93.58 21.15
N VAL A 530 2.00 -93.70 21.65
CA VAL A 530 3.07 -92.71 21.42
C VAL A 530 3.27 -92.47 19.92
N ARG A 531 3.43 -93.53 19.11
CA ARG A 531 3.59 -93.38 17.64
C ARG A 531 2.40 -92.68 16.96
N ARG A 532 1.16 -92.92 17.39
CA ARG A 532 -0.03 -92.26 16.84
C ARG A 532 -0.09 -90.78 17.21
N LEU A 533 0.15 -90.46 18.48
CA LEU A 533 0.15 -89.07 18.97
C LEU A 533 1.28 -88.26 18.32
N GLN A 534 2.46 -88.87 18.14
CA GLN A 534 3.61 -88.23 17.49
C GLN A 534 3.36 -87.99 16.00
N ALA A 535 2.74 -88.94 15.28
CA ALA A 535 2.32 -88.74 13.89
C ALA A 535 1.25 -87.63 13.74
N LEU A 536 0.29 -87.56 14.68
CA LEU A 536 -0.71 -86.47 14.71
C LEU A 536 -0.07 -85.12 15.04
N LEU A 537 0.89 -85.08 15.96
CA LEU A 537 1.65 -83.88 16.30
C LEU A 537 2.44 -83.36 15.09
N ASP A 538 3.10 -84.24 14.34
CA ASP A 538 3.82 -83.87 13.12
C ASP A 538 2.86 -83.36 12.03
N GLU A 539 1.66 -83.94 11.90
CA GLU A 539 0.61 -83.44 10.99
C GLU A 539 0.13 -82.04 11.39
N LEU A 540 -0.16 -81.81 12.67
CA LEU A 540 -0.58 -80.51 13.20
C LEU A 540 0.52 -79.46 13.06
N ARG A 541 1.78 -79.81 13.31
CA ARG A 541 2.94 -78.94 13.12
C ARG A 541 3.13 -78.56 11.65
N ARG A 542 2.95 -79.50 10.71
CA ARG A 542 2.95 -79.19 9.27
C ARG A 542 1.84 -78.20 8.90
N LYS A 543 0.60 -78.46 9.33
CA LYS A 543 -0.52 -77.52 9.13
C LYS A 543 -0.24 -76.14 9.72
N MET A 544 0.49 -76.07 10.84
CA MET A 544 0.88 -74.80 11.46
C MET A 544 1.97 -74.09 10.64
N THR A 545 2.94 -74.82 10.10
CA THR A 545 3.94 -74.27 9.17
C THR A 545 3.27 -73.76 7.90
N ASP A 546 2.36 -74.52 7.29
CA ASP A 546 1.61 -74.12 6.09
C ASP A 546 0.72 -72.89 6.36
N ALA A 547 0.16 -72.79 7.58
CA ALA A 547 -0.60 -71.62 8.01
C ALA A 547 0.25 -70.38 8.31
N THR A 548 1.57 -70.51 8.52
CA THR A 548 2.46 -69.42 8.96
C THR A 548 3.59 -69.08 7.99
N THR A 549 3.80 -69.87 6.93
CA THR A 549 4.89 -69.65 5.94
C THR A 549 4.36 -69.67 4.50
N GLY A 550 4.86 -68.75 3.67
CA GLY A 550 4.43 -68.55 2.28
C GLY A 550 3.56 -67.30 2.08
N GLU A 551 3.52 -66.80 0.83
CA GLU A 551 2.79 -65.59 0.44
C GLU A 551 1.26 -65.69 0.63
N SER A 552 0.72 -66.91 0.75
CA SER A 552 -0.69 -67.18 1.02
C SER A 552 -0.99 -67.57 2.48
N SER A 553 -0.01 -67.44 3.38
CA SER A 553 -0.15 -67.81 4.80
C SER A 553 -1.21 -66.97 5.53
N LEU A 554 -1.80 -67.53 6.58
CA LEU A 554 -2.82 -66.86 7.38
C LEU A 554 -2.25 -65.66 8.16
N ALA A 555 -0.98 -65.75 8.58
CA ALA A 555 -0.27 -64.65 9.25
C ALA A 555 -0.05 -63.43 8.32
N GLU A 556 0.35 -63.67 7.06
CA GLU A 556 0.51 -62.60 6.06
C GLU A 556 -0.84 -61.93 5.75
N LYS A 557 -1.91 -62.72 5.56
CA LYS A 557 -3.27 -62.19 5.40
C LYS A 557 -3.74 -61.36 6.59
N ALA A 558 -3.44 -61.78 7.82
CA ALA A 558 -3.77 -61.01 9.02
C ALA A 558 -3.04 -59.66 9.05
N ALA A 559 -1.75 -59.63 8.69
CA ALA A 559 -0.98 -58.39 8.58
C ALA A 559 -1.54 -57.45 7.49
N GLN A 560 -1.87 -57.98 6.30
CA GLN A 560 -2.48 -57.19 5.22
C GLN A 560 -3.84 -56.61 5.61
N ILE A 561 -4.69 -57.38 6.33
CA ILE A 561 -5.96 -56.88 6.86
C ILE A 561 -5.73 -55.75 7.87
N GLN A 562 -4.75 -55.88 8.77
CA GLN A 562 -4.41 -54.81 9.73
C GLN A 562 -3.90 -53.54 9.03
N MET A 563 -3.08 -53.68 7.99
CA MET A 563 -2.64 -52.54 7.16
C MET A 563 -3.83 -51.86 6.48
N ALA A 564 -4.71 -52.62 5.81
CA ALA A 564 -5.89 -52.08 5.16
C ALA A 564 -6.90 -51.43 6.14
N GLN A 565 -6.97 -51.90 7.38
CA GLN A 565 -7.73 -51.23 8.46
C GLN A 565 -7.09 -49.89 8.87
N ALA A 566 -5.76 -49.82 8.98
CA ALA A 566 -5.05 -48.58 9.28
C ALA A 566 -5.13 -47.56 8.13
N ASP A 567 -5.08 -48.02 6.88
CA ASP A 567 -5.29 -47.19 5.69
C ASP A 567 -6.71 -46.63 5.63
N LEU A 568 -7.72 -47.45 5.92
CA LEU A 568 -9.11 -47.00 6.01
C LEU A 568 -9.32 -45.95 7.11
N ALA A 569 -8.76 -46.18 8.30
CA ALA A 569 -8.81 -45.22 9.40
C ALA A 569 -8.11 -43.90 9.05
N THR A 570 -6.98 -43.96 8.33
CA THR A 570 -6.26 -42.78 7.82
C THR A 570 -7.08 -42.03 6.78
N ALA A 571 -7.75 -42.74 5.86
CA ALA A 571 -8.61 -42.14 4.86
C ALA A 571 -9.89 -41.53 5.46
N ASP A 572 -10.47 -42.13 6.50
CA ASP A 572 -11.59 -41.54 7.26
C ASP A 572 -11.16 -40.24 7.97
N LEU A 573 -9.94 -40.17 8.53
CA LEU A 573 -9.38 -38.93 9.10
C LEU A 573 -9.17 -37.83 8.03
N PHE A 574 -8.64 -38.18 6.85
CA PHE A 574 -8.51 -37.23 5.75
C PHE A 574 -9.87 -36.75 5.23
N LEU A 575 -10.87 -37.63 5.15
CA LEU A 575 -12.24 -37.27 4.78
C LEU A 575 -12.86 -36.29 5.78
N GLN A 576 -12.67 -36.51 7.09
CA GLN A 576 -13.13 -35.58 8.13
C GLN A 576 -12.45 -34.21 8.00
N SER A 577 -11.13 -34.19 7.80
CA SER A 577 -10.35 -32.96 7.60
C SER A 577 -10.78 -32.19 6.35
N ALA A 578 -10.95 -32.88 5.22
CA ALA A 578 -11.39 -32.28 3.95
C ALA A 578 -12.82 -31.71 4.05
N LEU A 579 -13.73 -32.40 4.76
CA LEU A 579 -15.09 -31.92 5.00
C LEU A 579 -15.10 -30.69 5.93
N GLN A 580 -14.28 -30.67 6.97
CA GLN A 580 -14.11 -29.49 7.82
C GLN A 580 -13.54 -28.31 7.03
N ASN A 581 -12.56 -28.54 6.15
CA ASN A 581 -11.98 -27.52 5.28
C ASN A 581 -12.99 -26.96 4.27
N GLU A 582 -13.79 -27.81 3.62
CA GLU A 582 -14.86 -27.35 2.71
C GLU A 582 -15.91 -26.51 3.45
N LYS A 583 -16.35 -26.93 4.64
CA LYS A 583 -17.28 -26.15 5.46
C LYS A 583 -16.69 -24.81 5.92
N GLN A 584 -15.43 -24.79 6.34
CA GLN A 584 -14.71 -23.57 6.70
C GLN A 584 -14.56 -22.62 5.50
N THR A 585 -14.16 -23.15 4.34
CA THR A 585 -14.00 -22.39 3.10
C THR A 585 -15.34 -21.82 2.62
N ALA A 586 -16.44 -22.57 2.75
CA ALA A 586 -17.78 -22.08 2.45
C ALA A 586 -18.22 -20.94 3.39
N LEU A 587 -17.92 -21.04 4.69
CA LEU A 587 -18.18 -19.96 5.64
C LEU A 587 -17.33 -18.72 5.34
N GLU A 588 -16.06 -18.91 4.99
CA GLU A 588 -15.16 -17.82 4.61
C GLU A 588 -15.54 -17.17 3.28
N ALA A 589 -15.97 -17.95 2.28
CA ALA A 589 -16.43 -17.43 0.99
C ALA A 589 -17.67 -16.52 1.16
N ASN A 590 -18.59 -16.87 2.07
CA ASN A 590 -19.73 -16.03 2.43
C ASN A 590 -19.33 -14.78 3.24
N ARG A 591 -18.20 -14.81 3.97
CA ARG A 591 -17.72 -13.69 4.80
C ARG A 591 -16.77 -12.73 4.08
N GLN A 592 -15.92 -13.20 3.16
CA GLN A 592 -14.91 -12.39 2.47
C GLN A 592 -15.48 -11.56 1.30
N VAL A 593 -16.64 -10.93 1.50
CA VAL A 593 -17.19 -9.94 0.56
C VAL A 593 -16.48 -8.62 0.81
N ARG A 594 -15.61 -8.21 -0.12
CA ARG A 594 -15.21 -6.80 -0.24
C ARG A 594 -16.28 -6.10 -1.06
N TYR A 595 -16.61 -4.86 -0.70
CA TYR A 595 -17.53 -4.02 -1.44
C TYR A 595 -17.04 -2.58 -1.44
N LEU A 596 -17.35 -1.86 -2.52
CA LEU A 596 -17.08 -0.44 -2.64
C LEU A 596 -18.28 0.33 -2.08
N THR A 597 -18.03 1.35 -1.26
CA THR A 597 -19.06 2.29 -0.81
C THR A 597 -18.67 3.71 -1.21
N THR A 598 -19.62 4.47 -1.78
CA THR A 598 -19.42 5.85 -2.21
C THR A 598 -19.82 6.81 -1.09
N SER A 599 -18.82 7.46 -0.47
CA SER A 599 -19.06 8.51 0.54
C SER A 599 -19.46 9.84 -0.11
N VAL A 600 -18.84 10.17 -1.24
CA VAL A 600 -19.19 11.35 -2.04
C VAL A 600 -19.44 10.87 -3.47
N ARG A 601 -20.69 11.03 -3.93
CA ARG A 601 -21.10 10.74 -5.31
C ARG A 601 -20.66 11.87 -6.24
N PRO A 602 -20.31 11.57 -7.51
CA PRO A 602 -20.05 12.62 -8.48
C PRO A 602 -21.32 13.41 -8.76
N VAL A 603 -21.19 14.74 -8.79
CA VAL A 603 -22.26 15.70 -9.13
C VAL A 603 -21.69 16.64 -10.20
N PRO A 604 -22.47 17.00 -11.24
CA PRO A 604 -22.07 18.03 -12.20
C PRO A 604 -21.78 19.36 -11.47
N PRO A 605 -20.59 19.96 -11.63
CA PRO A 605 -20.27 21.23 -10.98
C PRO A 605 -20.87 22.41 -11.77
N GLU A 606 -21.36 23.42 -11.07
CA GLU A 606 -21.95 24.62 -11.68
C GLU A 606 -20.90 25.56 -12.30
N ASP A 607 -19.75 25.72 -11.63
CA ASP A 607 -18.65 26.60 -12.08
C ASP A 607 -17.50 25.83 -12.74
N PRO A 608 -16.86 26.39 -13.78
CA PRO A 608 -15.65 25.81 -14.38
C PRO A 608 -14.48 25.87 -13.40
N SER A 609 -13.89 24.72 -13.10
CA SER A 609 -12.76 24.59 -12.17
C SER A 609 -11.43 25.04 -12.78
N TYR A 610 -11.31 24.95 -14.11
CA TYR A 610 -10.14 25.36 -14.88
C TYR A 610 -10.56 25.99 -16.22
N PRO A 611 -9.71 26.83 -16.85
CA PRO A 611 -8.49 27.40 -16.31
C PRO A 611 -8.77 28.53 -15.31
N LYS A 612 -7.91 28.64 -14.29
CA LYS A 612 -7.91 29.77 -13.34
C LYS A 612 -7.34 31.02 -14.02
N GLY A 613 -8.16 31.69 -14.84
CA GLY A 613 -7.70 32.73 -15.77
C GLY A 613 -6.92 33.87 -15.11
N PHE A 614 -7.40 34.36 -13.97
CA PHE A 614 -6.72 35.42 -13.21
C PHE A 614 -5.41 34.92 -12.60
N GLU A 615 -5.44 33.84 -11.81
CA GLU A 615 -4.25 33.30 -11.14
C GLU A 615 -3.18 32.86 -12.14
N ASN A 616 -3.56 32.22 -13.25
CA ASN A 616 -2.64 31.81 -14.30
C ASN A 616 -2.01 33.00 -15.03
N THR A 617 -2.76 34.10 -15.24
CA THR A 617 -2.21 35.32 -15.86
C THR A 617 -1.24 36.04 -14.92
N VAL A 618 -1.55 36.13 -13.63
CA VAL A 618 -0.64 36.68 -12.60
C VAL A 618 0.60 35.79 -12.47
N LEU A 619 0.45 34.47 -12.49
CA LEU A 619 1.56 33.53 -12.48
C LEU A 619 2.46 33.68 -13.72
N ALA A 620 1.88 33.81 -14.92
CA ALA A 620 2.63 34.09 -16.14
C ALA A 620 3.42 35.40 -16.04
N PHE A 621 2.81 36.47 -15.53
CA PHE A 621 3.49 37.74 -15.26
C PHE A 621 4.70 37.59 -14.35
N LEU A 622 4.53 36.87 -13.22
CA LEU A 622 5.62 36.64 -12.27
C LEU A 622 6.74 35.78 -12.87
N ILE A 623 6.41 34.76 -13.68
CA ILE A 623 7.39 33.92 -14.39
C ILE A 623 8.18 34.75 -15.40
N PHE A 624 7.53 35.50 -16.28
CA PHE A 624 8.23 36.32 -17.28
C PHE A 624 9.05 37.44 -16.63
N SER A 625 8.54 38.07 -15.56
CA SER A 625 9.28 39.03 -14.75
C SER A 625 10.52 38.42 -14.10
N GLY A 626 10.39 37.22 -13.51
CA GLY A 626 11.51 36.49 -12.91
C GLY A 626 12.60 36.10 -13.92
N ILE A 627 12.20 35.59 -15.10
CA ILE A 627 13.11 35.28 -16.21
C ILE A 627 13.82 36.56 -16.69
N TYR A 628 13.09 37.65 -16.90
CA TYR A 628 13.65 38.94 -17.31
C TYR A 628 14.67 39.46 -16.28
N LEU A 629 14.35 39.40 -14.98
CA LEU A 629 15.25 39.80 -13.91
C LEU A 629 16.54 38.95 -13.92
N MET A 630 16.43 37.63 -14.01
CA MET A 630 17.59 36.74 -14.10
C MET A 630 18.48 37.06 -15.29
N VAL A 631 17.91 37.13 -16.51
CA VAL A 631 18.67 37.45 -17.72
C VAL A 631 19.29 38.85 -17.64
N SER A 632 18.59 39.83 -17.07
CA SER A 632 19.12 41.19 -16.91
C SER A 632 20.30 41.26 -15.93
N LEU A 633 20.25 40.48 -14.84
CA LEU A 633 21.33 40.40 -13.85
C LEU A 633 22.55 39.69 -14.44
N THR A 634 22.36 38.54 -15.09
CA THR A 634 23.44 37.82 -15.79
C THR A 634 24.08 38.70 -16.86
N SER A 635 23.28 39.43 -17.65
CA SER A 635 23.79 40.38 -18.65
C SER A 635 24.58 41.53 -18.03
N SER A 636 24.15 42.04 -16.86
CA SER A 636 24.89 43.08 -16.12
C SER A 636 26.26 42.57 -15.65
N ILE A 637 26.31 41.37 -15.05
CA ILE A 637 27.54 40.75 -14.56
C ILE A 637 28.50 40.46 -15.72
N LEU A 638 28.02 39.87 -16.83
CA LEU A 638 28.83 39.64 -18.02
C LEU A 638 29.39 40.95 -18.60
N ARG A 639 28.60 42.02 -18.61
CA ARG A 639 29.04 43.33 -19.09
C ARG A 639 30.09 43.97 -18.19
N GLU A 640 30.03 43.75 -16.88
CA GLU A 640 31.04 44.20 -15.92
C GLU A 640 32.37 43.45 -16.12
N GLN A 641 32.32 42.13 -16.29
CA GLN A 641 33.49 41.27 -16.53
C GLN A 641 34.17 41.49 -17.90
N VAL A 642 33.43 41.97 -18.91
CA VAL A 642 33.97 42.29 -20.26
C VAL A 642 34.38 43.77 -20.39
N SER A 643 34.01 44.61 -19.42
CA SER A 643 34.37 46.04 -19.37
C SER A 643 35.48 46.35 -18.36
N SER A 644 36.06 45.32 -17.75
CA SER A 644 37.21 45.35 -16.84
C SER A 644 38.43 44.77 -17.55
#